data_AF-A0A661N1S2-F1
#
_entry.id   AF-A0A661N1S2-F1
#
_cell.length_a   1.000
_cell.length_b   1.000
_cell.length_c   1.000
_cell.angle_alpha   90.00
_cell.angle_beta   90.00
_cell.angle_gamma   90.00
#
_symmetry.space_group_name_H-M   'P 1'
#
loop_
_entity.id
_entity.type
_entity.pdbx_description
1 polymer ?
#
loop_
_entity_poly.entity_id
_entity_poly.type
_entity_poly.pdbx_seq_one_letter_code
_entity_poly.pdbx_strand_id
1 'polypeptide(L)'
;MVDKIRYIKGELTTEEITNGTFVRDWATANEAASGGGMGPKLSRDQVDHRLAGALGVDEEKIQEFRDYKGQDKQMDARIRQLSSELTGVSAAVNAPGHMSAIYASRRNFMANTPIEAELTDPMMQQLGGVASLGMGEAVTQYASPLRRLDPHNIRELNNIFEANLAARGSCILREAPAPMALTGLADVLESKFEADWGKFGTGNETDDATITDEDWQAMRGEVMRVYIAKSLHHAVIVHEMGHSVGMRHNFVSSSDAQHYRPQYWQLRTKDGTVTESCDSYTEDGSTCVGPRWFDPLDDEERDNMIWMWMQSSVMDYPGEYTQDMIGLGAWDFAAHRMFYGDTVAVWADDSYKLKEDRADYQLFKMDSFGGIVGFRPEFTIDAEPVNIHYSEYQKHYKMITDCQTVDQEAYKPASWNEETDGEWSPLLDGWIVNVNGDYSKCRQQPVDYVPWTAQRFPTMTELKDAAHASYEPYYRGGPAIDRDKRIRVPYGFATDRWADIGNAAVYRHDNGADSYEIFDFLISQQEVQHIFDNYRRGRQSFSVRSASNRTLGRFNEKMRDGAKGLGLFHSWYEDLAGELNLTHSSFWGYAATNWFPDQMLAAGMVFDHFTRQLARPERGDHIRDGDILRSVEDTQLEGAPLVTIPNGSTGYYGQLTFGGKLVENRLCESDWGTDGKVNPGCGEYDADYTMNAGSYYEKAWVAYLMAESEDNFISDSREDFVDGRYRAGSMADVFPEGYRRWIANYLTADLDTTALHIGASEPGVPAVEEVLQPDGTAMLWPTYPIGTITWWTKEPEVCFAAEGTQVCNRYNAYSNIGAAFVPQAPPATMLLDPQVGWQQRKFLIAYTFLYIGENEKRAWLDMLRLWKMGVESDPGMPAEARIEWHSPVGDIYVARRFGTEEIFGKTVERGIGARVLEYANSQMEAAYEGQWNAAGTTYLPDYDPVTGQVIVKFDPNMGSQGPVV
;
A
#
# COMPACT_ATOMS: atom_id res chain seq x y z
N MET A 1 9.78 20.29 -6.50
CA MET A 1 8.57 20.57 -5.71
C MET A 1 7.83 21.77 -6.27
N VAL A 2 8.48 22.94 -6.38
CA VAL A 2 7.87 24.15 -6.96
C VAL A 2 7.20 23.91 -8.31
N ASP A 3 7.82 23.18 -9.24
CA ASP A 3 7.16 22.87 -10.52
C ASP A 3 5.86 22.07 -10.37
N LYS A 4 5.77 21.19 -9.37
CA LYS A 4 4.51 20.48 -9.09
C LYS A 4 3.44 21.46 -8.58
N ILE A 5 3.83 22.42 -7.75
CA ILE A 5 2.93 23.49 -7.26
C ILE A 5 2.46 24.36 -8.42
N ARG A 6 3.38 24.76 -9.32
CA ARG A 6 3.06 25.51 -10.55
C ARG A 6 2.10 24.72 -11.44
N TYR A 7 2.25 23.40 -11.54
CA TYR A 7 1.33 22.53 -12.28
C TYR A 7 -0.05 22.43 -11.61
N ILE A 8 -0.12 22.26 -10.28
CA ILE A 8 -1.39 22.28 -9.51
C ILE A 8 -2.15 23.57 -9.76
N LYS A 9 -1.43 24.69 -9.83
CA LYS A 9 -1.98 26.03 -10.05
C LYS A 9 -2.22 26.39 -11.52
N GLY A 10 -2.00 25.45 -12.44
CA GLY A 10 -2.23 25.65 -13.88
C GLY A 10 -1.25 26.59 -14.57
N GLU A 11 -0.12 26.94 -13.94
CA GLU A 11 0.95 27.73 -14.56
C GLU A 11 1.81 26.90 -15.52
N LEU A 12 2.00 25.61 -15.22
CA LEU A 12 2.65 24.66 -16.12
C LEU A 12 1.61 23.73 -16.75
N THR A 13 1.86 23.31 -17.98
CA THR A 13 1.10 22.28 -18.69
C THR A 13 1.65 20.88 -18.39
N THR A 14 0.87 19.85 -18.72
CA THR A 14 1.30 18.44 -18.59
C THR A 14 2.58 18.18 -19.40
N GLU A 15 2.66 18.68 -20.63
CA GLU A 15 3.78 18.50 -21.55
C GLU A 15 5.07 19.16 -21.07
N GLU A 16 4.97 20.25 -20.30
CA GLU A 16 6.13 20.94 -19.72
C GLU A 16 6.70 20.19 -18.52
N ILE A 17 5.87 19.46 -17.77
CA ILE A 17 6.31 18.78 -16.54
C ILE A 17 6.59 17.29 -16.72
N THR A 18 5.98 16.61 -17.69
CA THR A 18 6.20 15.19 -17.95
C THR A 18 6.19 14.79 -19.42
N ASN A 19 6.85 13.67 -19.74
CA ASN A 19 6.79 13.02 -21.06
C ASN A 19 5.64 12.00 -21.17
N GLY A 20 4.86 11.78 -20.10
CA GLY A 20 3.68 10.92 -20.15
C GLY A 20 2.54 11.62 -20.88
N THR A 21 1.88 10.92 -21.81
CA THR A 21 0.62 11.37 -22.45
C THR A 21 -0.59 10.74 -21.76
N PHE A 22 -1.80 11.15 -22.15
CA PHE A 22 -3.08 10.69 -21.57
C PHE A 22 -3.22 11.00 -20.06
N VAL A 23 -2.64 12.09 -19.57
CA VAL A 23 -2.84 12.56 -18.19
C VAL A 23 -4.14 13.37 -18.16
N ARG A 24 -5.17 12.83 -17.50
CA ARG A 24 -6.50 13.47 -17.44
C ARG A 24 -6.52 14.66 -16.50
N ASP A 25 -6.27 14.43 -15.21
CA ASP A 25 -6.40 15.46 -14.17
C ASP A 25 -5.58 15.11 -12.93
N TRP A 26 -4.26 15.29 -13.04
CA TRP A 26 -3.35 14.98 -11.95
C TRP A 26 -3.46 15.98 -10.78
N ALA A 27 -3.81 17.24 -11.05
CA ALA A 27 -3.97 18.26 -10.00
C ALA A 27 -5.12 17.89 -9.06
N THR A 28 -6.30 17.55 -9.61
CA THR A 28 -7.43 17.07 -8.81
C THR A 28 -7.11 15.72 -8.16
N ALA A 29 -6.32 14.85 -8.79
CA ALA A 29 -5.85 13.62 -8.14
C ALA A 29 -4.98 13.93 -6.91
N ASN A 30 -4.09 14.92 -7.00
CA ASN A 30 -3.25 15.35 -5.88
C ASN A 30 -4.08 16.00 -4.76
N GLU A 31 -5.11 16.77 -5.11
CA GLU A 31 -6.07 17.32 -4.16
C GLU A 31 -6.90 16.22 -3.47
N ALA A 32 -7.36 15.22 -4.23
CA ALA A 32 -8.06 14.08 -3.66
C ALA A 32 -7.16 13.24 -2.75
N ALA A 33 -5.88 13.09 -3.11
CA ALA A 33 -4.87 12.51 -2.24
C ALA A 33 -4.75 13.34 -0.95
N SER A 34 -4.86 14.67 -1.06
CA SER A 34 -4.86 15.61 0.06
C SER A 34 -6.17 15.64 0.89
N GLY A 35 -7.22 14.95 0.45
CA GLY A 35 -8.50 14.75 1.16
C GLY A 35 -8.71 13.34 1.75
N GLY A 36 -7.72 12.45 1.69
CA GLY A 36 -7.79 11.14 2.37
C GLY A 36 -7.48 9.92 1.50
N GLY A 37 -6.65 10.09 0.47
CA GLY A 37 -5.94 8.99 -0.20
C GLY A 37 -6.80 8.11 -1.12
N MET A 38 -6.29 6.88 -1.37
CA MET A 38 -6.95 5.81 -2.15
C MET A 38 -7.72 4.82 -1.25
N GLY A 39 -7.49 4.86 0.05
CA GLY A 39 -8.07 3.96 1.03
C GLY A 39 -9.59 4.13 1.05
N PRO A 40 -10.37 3.03 0.95
CA PRO A 40 -11.82 3.14 0.87
C PRO A 40 -12.42 3.71 2.15
N LYS A 41 -13.30 4.70 2.02
CA LYS A 41 -14.17 5.10 3.13
C LYS A 41 -15.29 4.07 3.26
N LEU A 42 -15.54 3.59 4.48
CA LEU A 42 -16.36 2.42 4.76
C LEU A 42 -17.48 2.76 5.74
N SER A 43 -18.72 2.40 5.41
CA SER A 43 -19.78 2.29 6.40
C SER A 43 -19.48 1.16 7.39
N ARG A 44 -20.21 1.13 8.50
CA ARG A 44 -20.10 0.03 9.46
C ARG A 44 -20.39 -1.34 8.81
N ASP A 45 -21.43 -1.40 7.99
CA ASP A 45 -21.81 -2.63 7.29
C ASP A 45 -20.71 -3.08 6.32
N GLN A 46 -20.04 -2.14 5.63
CA GLN A 46 -18.92 -2.47 4.74
C GLN A 46 -17.70 -2.98 5.51
N VAL A 47 -17.43 -2.45 6.72
CA VAL A 47 -16.38 -3.00 7.59
C VAL A 47 -16.72 -4.43 7.99
N ASP A 48 -17.95 -4.69 8.42
CA ASP A 48 -18.38 -6.03 8.85
C ASP A 48 -18.36 -7.02 7.67
N HIS A 49 -18.78 -6.60 6.47
CA HIS A 49 -18.67 -7.38 5.23
C HIS A 49 -17.22 -7.77 4.91
N ARG A 50 -16.28 -6.81 5.00
CA ARG A 50 -14.85 -7.08 4.78
C ARG A 50 -14.28 -8.01 5.85
N LEU A 51 -14.58 -7.79 7.13
CA LEU A 51 -14.12 -8.70 8.18
C LEU A 51 -14.66 -10.13 7.97
N ALA A 52 -15.92 -10.27 7.57
CA ALA A 52 -16.53 -11.56 7.24
C ALA A 52 -15.80 -12.25 6.08
N GLY A 53 -15.50 -11.50 5.01
CA GLY A 53 -14.71 -11.98 3.87
C GLY A 53 -13.32 -12.47 4.28
N ALA A 54 -12.57 -11.63 5.01
CA ALA A 54 -11.23 -11.95 5.48
C ALA A 54 -11.18 -13.23 6.34
N LEU A 55 -12.23 -13.45 7.15
CA LEU A 55 -12.35 -14.59 8.05
C LEU A 55 -13.00 -15.82 7.40
N GLY A 56 -13.54 -15.69 6.19
CA GLY A 56 -14.27 -16.76 5.52
C GLY A 56 -15.57 -17.17 6.24
N VAL A 57 -16.23 -16.22 6.91
CA VAL A 57 -17.49 -16.42 7.65
C VAL A 57 -18.62 -15.57 7.08
N ASP A 58 -19.85 -15.79 7.54
CA ASP A 58 -20.99 -14.93 7.20
C ASP A 58 -21.01 -13.66 8.08
N GLU A 59 -21.58 -12.57 7.58
CA GLU A 59 -21.65 -11.26 8.27
C GLU A 59 -22.32 -11.33 9.65
N GLU A 60 -23.35 -12.17 9.80
CA GLU A 60 -24.02 -12.40 11.10
C GLU A 60 -23.03 -12.87 12.17
N LYS A 61 -22.00 -13.63 11.76
CA LYS A 61 -20.97 -14.14 12.66
C LYS A 61 -20.07 -13.03 13.20
N ILE A 62 -19.89 -11.94 12.46
CA ILE A 62 -19.11 -10.78 12.92
C ILE A 62 -19.81 -10.10 14.10
N GLN A 63 -21.13 -9.96 14.05
CA GLN A 63 -21.87 -9.44 15.20
C GLN A 63 -21.78 -10.37 16.39
N GLU A 64 -21.88 -11.69 16.18
CA GLU A 64 -21.66 -12.66 17.26
C GLU A 64 -20.26 -12.52 17.89
N PHE A 65 -19.22 -12.26 17.09
CA PHE A 65 -17.86 -12.03 17.61
C PHE A 65 -17.75 -10.72 18.39
N ARG A 66 -18.40 -9.63 17.97
CA ARG A 66 -18.41 -8.35 18.70
C ARG A 66 -19.17 -8.46 20.02
N ASP A 67 -20.32 -9.14 20.00
CA ASP A 67 -21.19 -9.33 21.16
C ASP A 67 -20.68 -10.40 22.13
N TYR A 68 -19.66 -11.16 21.72
CA TYR A 68 -19.04 -12.18 22.55
C TYR A 68 -18.35 -11.54 23.77
N LYS A 69 -19.12 -11.39 24.85
CA LYS A 69 -18.61 -11.10 26.19
C LYS A 69 -18.23 -12.43 26.81
N GLY A 70 -16.95 -12.80 26.69
CA GLY A 70 -16.37 -14.05 27.18
C GLY A 70 -17.20 -14.76 28.22
N GLN A 71 -17.95 -15.78 27.78
CA GLN A 71 -18.66 -16.65 28.72
C GLN A 71 -17.66 -17.37 29.64
N ASP A 72 -16.40 -17.45 29.21
CA ASP A 72 -15.26 -17.92 30.00
C ASP A 72 -14.23 -16.79 30.22
N LYS A 73 -14.23 -16.23 31.43
CA LYS A 73 -13.25 -15.21 31.86
C LYS A 73 -11.80 -15.72 31.81
N GLN A 74 -11.55 -17.02 31.91
CA GLN A 74 -10.20 -17.57 31.78
C GLN A 74 -9.71 -17.53 30.34
N MET A 75 -10.60 -17.78 29.38
CA MET A 75 -10.28 -17.65 27.96
C MET A 75 -9.89 -16.22 27.66
N ASP A 76 -10.75 -15.23 27.94
CA ASP A 76 -10.47 -13.82 27.69
C ASP A 76 -9.15 -13.35 28.32
N ALA A 77 -8.88 -13.77 29.56
CA ALA A 77 -7.63 -13.49 30.24
C ALA A 77 -6.42 -14.08 29.49
N ARG A 78 -6.54 -15.30 28.96
CA ARG A 78 -5.45 -15.93 28.19
C ARG A 78 -5.23 -15.27 26.83
N ILE A 79 -6.31 -14.87 26.14
CA ILE A 79 -6.21 -14.14 24.88
C ILE A 79 -5.51 -12.80 25.13
N ARG A 80 -5.89 -12.06 26.17
CA ARG A 80 -5.31 -10.75 26.49
C ARG A 80 -3.85 -10.87 26.92
N GLN A 81 -3.52 -11.91 27.68
CA GLN A 81 -2.13 -12.23 28.02
C GLN A 81 -1.31 -12.45 26.75
N LEU A 82 -1.75 -13.33 25.85
CA LEU A 82 -1.04 -13.59 24.61
C LEU A 82 -0.89 -12.30 23.82
N SER A 83 -1.98 -11.56 23.58
CA SER A 83 -1.94 -10.30 22.85
C SER A 83 -0.98 -9.27 23.45
N SER A 84 -0.88 -9.19 24.78
CA SER A 84 0.10 -8.38 25.49
C SER A 84 1.53 -8.86 25.24
N GLU A 85 1.80 -10.17 25.33
CA GLU A 85 3.09 -10.76 24.99
C GLU A 85 3.48 -10.47 23.52
N LEU A 86 2.51 -10.52 22.60
CA LEU A 86 2.73 -10.26 21.18
C LEU A 86 3.13 -8.80 20.87
N THR A 87 2.81 -7.84 21.74
CA THR A 87 3.32 -6.45 21.60
C THR A 87 4.84 -6.37 21.74
N GLY A 88 5.46 -7.34 22.41
CA GLY A 88 6.91 -7.44 22.54
C GLY A 88 7.59 -7.92 21.27
N VAL A 89 6.84 -8.53 20.35
CA VAL A 89 7.36 -9.15 19.14
C VAL A 89 7.62 -8.06 18.11
N SER A 90 8.85 -8.05 17.59
CA SER A 90 9.30 -7.03 16.65
C SER A 90 10.33 -7.61 15.69
N ALA A 91 10.40 -7.08 14.48
CA ALA A 91 11.38 -7.49 13.48
C ALA A 91 12.67 -6.67 13.60
N ALA A 92 13.85 -7.25 13.31
CA ALA A 92 15.11 -6.50 13.26
C ALA A 92 15.99 -6.92 12.08
N VAL A 93 16.73 -5.96 11.52
CA VAL A 93 17.62 -6.16 10.35
C VAL A 93 18.65 -7.27 10.54
N ASN A 94 19.08 -7.53 11.77
CA ASN A 94 20.09 -8.54 12.09
C ASN A 94 19.51 -9.78 12.78
N ALA A 95 18.19 -9.95 12.80
CA ALA A 95 17.56 -11.17 13.27
C ALA A 95 17.78 -12.26 12.20
N PRO A 96 18.31 -13.44 12.55
CA PRO A 96 18.43 -14.53 11.60
C PRO A 96 17.03 -15.09 11.30
N GLY A 97 16.71 -15.26 10.02
CA GLY A 97 15.50 -15.97 9.60
C GLY A 97 15.66 -17.48 9.71
N HIS A 98 14.61 -18.17 10.18
CA HIS A 98 14.58 -19.62 10.24
C HIS A 98 14.52 -20.23 8.84
N MET A 99 13.83 -19.56 7.92
CA MET A 99 13.58 -20.06 6.56
C MET A 99 14.63 -19.65 5.51
N SER A 100 15.51 -18.69 5.82
CA SER A 100 16.47 -18.11 4.87
C SER A 100 17.33 -19.18 4.16
N ALA A 101 17.78 -20.20 4.90
CA ALA A 101 18.60 -21.28 4.35
C ALA A 101 17.82 -22.20 3.38
N ILE A 102 16.52 -22.41 3.64
CA ILE A 102 15.66 -23.23 2.79
C ILE A 102 15.38 -22.49 1.48
N TYR A 103 15.06 -21.19 1.54
CA TYR A 103 14.92 -20.35 0.35
C TYR A 103 16.20 -20.31 -0.49
N ALA A 104 17.35 -20.09 0.15
CA ALA A 104 18.63 -20.11 -0.54
C ALA A 104 18.85 -21.47 -1.24
N SER A 105 18.52 -22.59 -0.60
CA SER A 105 18.62 -23.92 -1.20
C SER A 105 17.69 -24.09 -2.41
N ARG A 106 16.42 -23.65 -2.32
CA ARG A 106 15.46 -23.73 -3.44
C ARG A 106 15.86 -22.85 -4.61
N ARG A 107 16.30 -21.61 -4.36
CA ARG A 107 16.86 -20.72 -5.41
C ARG A 107 18.05 -21.37 -6.10
N ASN A 108 18.99 -21.93 -5.33
CA ASN A 108 20.16 -22.61 -5.88
C ASN A 108 19.78 -23.85 -6.72
N PHE A 109 18.69 -24.54 -6.40
CA PHE A 109 18.17 -25.65 -7.19
C PHE A 109 17.61 -25.20 -8.56
N MET A 110 17.03 -24.00 -8.62
CA MET A 110 16.51 -23.41 -9.86
C MET A 110 17.61 -22.74 -10.70
N ALA A 111 18.77 -22.43 -10.13
CA ALA A 111 19.89 -21.83 -10.84
C ALA A 111 20.50 -22.80 -11.87
N ASN A 112 20.96 -22.25 -13.00
CA ASN A 112 21.53 -22.96 -14.15
C ASN A 112 20.54 -23.96 -14.80
N THR A 113 19.24 -23.70 -14.69
CA THR A 113 18.19 -24.50 -15.34
C THR A 113 17.53 -23.73 -16.48
N PRO A 114 16.77 -24.39 -17.36
CA PRO A 114 15.93 -23.69 -18.34
C PRO A 114 14.97 -22.68 -17.71
N ILE A 115 14.53 -22.91 -16.46
CA ILE A 115 13.67 -21.96 -15.74
C ILE A 115 14.40 -20.64 -15.49
N GLU A 116 15.67 -20.68 -15.06
CA GLU A 116 16.46 -19.45 -14.88
C GLU A 116 16.62 -18.69 -16.21
N ALA A 117 16.80 -19.40 -17.32
CA ALA A 117 16.89 -18.78 -18.64
C ALA A 117 15.60 -18.04 -19.01
N GLU A 118 14.43 -18.63 -18.75
CA GLU A 118 13.13 -17.98 -18.97
C GLU A 118 12.93 -16.74 -18.07
N LEU A 119 13.42 -16.78 -16.83
CA LEU A 119 13.33 -15.66 -15.88
C LEU A 119 14.35 -14.54 -16.17
N THR A 120 15.36 -14.79 -17.01
CA THR A 120 16.43 -13.83 -17.37
C THR A 120 16.14 -13.20 -18.74
N ASP A 121 14.92 -12.72 -18.92
CA ASP A 121 14.47 -12.14 -20.19
C ASP A 121 15.04 -10.72 -20.44
N PRO A 122 14.82 -10.11 -21.63
CA PRO A 122 15.37 -8.80 -21.95
C PRO A 122 14.97 -7.69 -20.97
N MET A 123 13.77 -7.74 -20.37
CA MET A 123 13.33 -6.74 -19.41
C MET A 123 14.10 -6.86 -18.09
N MET A 124 14.34 -8.08 -17.62
CA MET A 124 15.22 -8.31 -16.45
C MET A 124 16.68 -7.99 -16.75
N GLN A 125 17.15 -8.18 -17.99
CA GLN A 125 18.48 -7.72 -18.41
C GLN A 125 18.61 -6.19 -18.40
N GLN A 126 17.55 -5.47 -18.79
CA GLN A 126 17.51 -4.01 -18.70
C GLN A 126 17.49 -3.54 -17.24
N LEU A 127 16.72 -4.21 -16.37
CA LEU A 127 16.72 -3.95 -14.93
C LEU A 127 18.10 -4.18 -14.30
N GLY A 128 18.80 -5.24 -14.73
CA GLY A 128 20.17 -5.57 -14.34
C GLY A 128 21.23 -4.64 -14.92
N GLY A 129 20.88 -3.79 -15.90
CA GLY A 129 21.83 -2.91 -16.59
C GLY A 129 22.80 -3.65 -17.52
N VAL A 130 22.39 -4.80 -18.05
CA VAL A 130 23.23 -5.70 -18.87
C VAL A 130 22.61 -6.05 -20.23
N ALA A 131 21.52 -5.37 -20.62
CA ALA A 131 20.80 -5.64 -21.87
C ALA A 131 21.64 -5.50 -23.16
N SER A 132 22.72 -4.69 -23.13
CA SER A 132 23.62 -4.51 -24.29
C SER A 132 24.71 -5.57 -24.40
N LEU A 133 24.78 -6.53 -23.46
CA LEU A 133 25.79 -7.59 -23.44
C LEU A 133 25.26 -8.86 -24.10
N GLY A 134 26.14 -9.59 -24.79
CA GLY A 134 25.81 -10.93 -25.29
C GLY A 134 25.54 -11.91 -24.15
N MET A 135 24.58 -12.81 -24.32
CA MET A 135 24.19 -13.79 -23.31
C MET A 135 25.39 -14.62 -22.84
N GLY A 136 25.53 -14.73 -21.52
CA GLY A 136 26.59 -15.47 -20.86
C GLY A 136 26.43 -15.44 -19.33
N GLU A 137 27.43 -15.99 -18.63
CA GLU A 137 27.39 -16.09 -17.15
C GLU A 137 27.28 -14.72 -16.47
N ALA A 138 27.97 -13.70 -17.00
CA ALA A 138 27.89 -12.34 -16.46
C ALA A 138 26.46 -11.79 -16.55
N VAL A 139 25.82 -11.89 -17.71
CA VAL A 139 24.42 -11.43 -17.89
C VAL A 139 23.50 -12.17 -16.92
N THR A 140 23.59 -13.49 -16.88
CA THR A 140 22.79 -14.31 -15.96
C THR A 140 23.01 -13.90 -14.50
N GLN A 141 24.25 -13.64 -14.09
CA GLN A 141 24.57 -13.21 -12.73
C GLN A 141 23.89 -11.89 -12.35
N TYR A 142 23.82 -10.92 -13.26
CA TYR A 142 23.27 -9.58 -13.00
C TYR A 142 21.80 -9.40 -13.35
N ALA A 143 21.22 -10.28 -14.16
CA ALA A 143 19.84 -10.19 -14.63
C ALA A 143 18.93 -11.30 -14.07
N SER A 144 19.48 -12.38 -13.52
CA SER A 144 18.65 -13.44 -12.95
C SER A 144 18.04 -12.98 -11.61
N PRO A 145 16.71 -13.09 -11.44
CA PRO A 145 16.04 -12.86 -10.16
C PRO A 145 16.28 -13.98 -9.15
N LEU A 146 16.98 -15.05 -9.52
CA LEU A 146 17.42 -16.09 -8.59
C LEU A 146 18.82 -15.79 -8.01
N ARG A 147 19.50 -14.77 -8.56
CA ARG A 147 20.88 -14.37 -8.23
C ARG A 147 20.94 -12.94 -7.68
N ARG A 148 21.55 -11.99 -8.42
CA ARG A 148 21.74 -10.61 -7.95
C ARG A 148 20.50 -9.72 -8.09
N LEU A 149 19.54 -10.08 -8.95
CA LEU A 149 18.23 -9.41 -9.00
C LEU A 149 17.21 -10.05 -8.08
N ASP A 150 17.61 -10.98 -7.21
CA ASP A 150 16.72 -11.49 -6.19
C ASP A 150 16.31 -10.33 -5.25
N PRO A 151 15.02 -9.95 -5.23
CA PRO A 151 14.56 -8.80 -4.48
C PRO A 151 14.83 -8.94 -2.98
N HIS A 152 14.72 -10.16 -2.44
CA HIS A 152 15.04 -10.45 -1.06
C HIS A 152 16.50 -10.09 -0.72
N ASN A 153 17.48 -10.63 -1.47
CA ASN A 153 18.90 -10.36 -1.21
C ASN A 153 19.24 -8.87 -1.40
N ILE A 154 18.66 -8.20 -2.40
CA ILE A 154 18.88 -6.76 -2.62
C ILE A 154 18.45 -5.98 -1.39
N ARG A 155 17.26 -6.27 -0.89
CA ARG A 155 16.69 -5.63 0.29
C ARG A 155 17.52 -5.89 1.53
N GLU A 156 17.89 -7.14 1.80
CA GLU A 156 18.72 -7.51 2.96
C GLU A 156 20.05 -6.73 2.93
N LEU A 157 20.73 -6.68 1.79
CA LEU A 157 21.98 -5.94 1.62
C LEU A 157 21.79 -4.43 1.85
N ASN A 158 20.69 -3.84 1.36
CA ASN A 158 20.38 -2.44 1.60
C ASN A 158 20.14 -2.17 3.08
N ASN A 159 19.35 -3.01 3.75
CA ASN A 159 19.06 -2.87 5.18
C ASN A 159 20.34 -2.99 6.04
N ILE A 160 21.19 -3.96 5.73
CA ILE A 160 22.50 -4.11 6.39
C ILE A 160 23.38 -2.88 6.13
N PHE A 161 23.40 -2.37 4.91
CA PHE A 161 24.17 -1.19 4.55
C PHE A 161 23.72 0.04 5.35
N GLU A 162 22.42 0.34 5.35
CA GLU A 162 21.84 1.48 6.08
C GLU A 162 22.06 1.34 7.59
N ALA A 163 21.80 0.17 8.18
CA ALA A 163 22.01 -0.07 9.60
C ALA A 163 23.49 0.11 10.02
N ASN A 164 24.45 -0.27 9.16
CA ASN A 164 25.88 -0.09 9.42
C ASN A 164 26.34 1.37 9.27
N LEU A 165 25.74 2.14 8.37
CA LEU A 165 26.00 3.57 8.27
C LEU A 165 25.44 4.31 9.49
N ALA A 166 24.20 4.02 9.87
CA ALA A 166 23.56 4.59 11.04
C ALA A 166 24.31 4.28 12.34
N ALA A 167 24.86 3.06 12.48
CA ALA A 167 25.72 2.71 13.62
C ALA A 167 27.00 3.57 13.73
N ARG A 168 27.39 4.24 12.64
CA ARG A 168 28.52 5.18 12.58
C ARG A 168 28.08 6.66 12.60
N GLY A 169 26.79 6.94 12.79
CA GLY A 169 26.22 8.29 12.74
C GLY A 169 26.21 8.88 11.33
N SER A 170 26.18 8.05 10.29
CA SER A 170 26.08 8.48 8.90
C SER A 170 24.69 8.19 8.35
N CYS A 171 24.16 9.16 7.61
CA CYS A 171 22.81 9.13 7.06
C CYS A 171 22.88 9.38 5.57
N ILE A 172 22.17 8.59 4.77
CA ILE A 172 22.04 8.82 3.33
C ILE A 172 20.56 8.87 2.98
N LEU A 173 20.02 10.08 2.92
CA LEU A 173 18.72 10.33 2.30
C LEU A 173 18.85 10.10 0.79
N ARG A 174 18.37 8.95 0.32
CA ARG A 174 18.36 8.59 -1.11
C ARG A 174 17.07 9.01 -1.82
N GLU A 175 16.07 9.47 -1.07
CA GLU A 175 14.69 9.55 -1.55
C GLU A 175 13.99 10.83 -1.05
N ALA A 176 13.21 11.48 -1.92
CA ALA A 176 12.50 12.72 -1.60
C ALA A 176 11.10 12.43 -1.04
N PRO A 177 10.59 13.19 -0.04
CA PRO A 177 9.23 13.04 0.53
C PRO A 177 8.06 13.18 -0.48
N ALA A 178 6.83 12.97 -0.01
CA ALA A 178 5.58 12.89 -0.74
C ALA A 178 4.88 14.25 -0.87
N PRO A 179 4.07 14.45 -1.93
CA PRO A 179 3.42 15.71 -2.24
C PRO A 179 1.98 15.77 -1.71
N MET A 180 1.69 15.24 -0.51
CA MET A 180 0.29 15.09 -0.06
C MET A 180 -0.34 16.41 0.39
N ALA A 181 0.42 17.33 0.98
CA ALA A 181 -0.09 18.65 1.37
C ALA A 181 0.20 19.76 0.32
N LEU A 182 0.53 19.40 -0.93
CA LEU A 182 0.98 20.40 -1.91
C LEU A 182 -0.10 21.40 -2.32
N THR A 183 -1.38 21.04 -2.27
CA THR A 183 -2.46 21.97 -2.60
C THR A 183 -2.54 23.11 -1.58
N GLY A 184 -2.65 22.78 -0.29
CA GLY A 184 -2.61 23.78 0.79
C GLY A 184 -1.30 24.56 0.83
N LEU A 185 -0.15 23.90 0.58
CA LEU A 185 1.13 24.60 0.47
C LEU A 185 1.16 25.57 -0.72
N ALA A 186 0.55 25.19 -1.86
CA ALA A 186 0.46 26.06 -3.03
C ALA A 186 -0.38 27.31 -2.75
N ASP A 187 -1.50 27.18 -2.04
CA ASP A 187 -2.33 28.31 -1.61
C ASP A 187 -1.56 29.27 -0.71
N VAL A 188 -0.86 28.74 0.30
CA VAL A 188 -0.07 29.55 1.22
C VAL A 188 1.09 30.24 0.50
N LEU A 189 1.80 29.54 -0.40
CA LEU A 189 2.88 30.15 -1.16
C LEU A 189 2.39 31.23 -2.12
N GLU A 190 1.23 31.04 -2.77
CA GLU A 190 0.62 32.08 -3.59
C GLU A 190 0.32 33.31 -2.74
N SER A 191 -0.39 33.16 -1.63
CA SER A 191 -0.72 34.27 -0.72
C SER A 191 0.53 34.98 -0.20
N LYS A 192 1.61 34.26 0.10
CA LYS A 192 2.85 34.86 0.62
C LYS A 192 3.58 35.74 -0.40
N PHE A 193 3.49 35.44 -1.68
CA PHE A 193 4.30 36.08 -2.71
C PHE A 193 3.49 36.86 -3.76
N GLU A 194 2.15 36.78 -3.76
CA GLU A 194 1.31 37.42 -4.77
C GLU A 194 1.44 38.95 -4.80
N ALA A 195 1.73 39.60 -3.67
CA ALA A 195 1.87 41.06 -3.61
C ALA A 195 3.06 41.57 -4.43
N ASP A 196 4.16 40.81 -4.47
CA ASP A 196 5.40 41.19 -5.17
C ASP A 196 5.52 40.54 -6.55
N TRP A 197 4.96 39.34 -6.73
CA TRP A 197 5.18 38.49 -7.91
C TRP A 197 3.90 38.15 -8.68
N GLY A 198 2.72 38.58 -8.21
CA GLY A 198 1.44 38.17 -8.76
C GLY A 198 1.09 36.71 -8.45
N LYS A 199 -0.14 36.32 -8.80
CA LYS A 199 -0.63 34.94 -8.62
C LYS A 199 0.05 33.97 -9.58
N PHE A 200 -0.03 32.67 -9.31
CA PHE A 200 0.41 31.67 -10.28
C PHE A 200 -0.34 31.84 -11.61
N GLY A 201 0.38 31.65 -12.70
CA GLY A 201 -0.14 31.84 -14.06
C GLY A 201 -0.21 33.30 -14.53
N THR A 202 0.02 34.30 -13.67
CA THR A 202 0.16 35.69 -14.15
C THR A 202 1.50 35.89 -14.86
N GLY A 203 1.48 36.66 -15.95
CA GLY A 203 2.64 37.07 -16.73
C GLY A 203 3.40 38.23 -16.08
N ASN A 204 4.33 38.85 -16.82
CA ASN A 204 5.14 39.96 -16.33
C ASN A 204 4.26 41.16 -15.93
N GLU A 205 4.21 41.46 -14.63
CA GLU A 205 3.46 42.59 -14.07
C GLU A 205 4.32 43.86 -13.89
N THR A 206 5.58 43.82 -14.34
CA THR A 206 6.49 44.98 -14.30
C THR A 206 6.40 45.84 -15.55
N ASP A 207 6.87 47.09 -15.44
CA ASP A 207 7.03 47.99 -16.58
C ASP A 207 8.24 47.61 -17.50
N ASP A 208 9.02 46.58 -17.15
CA ASP A 208 10.19 46.16 -17.92
C ASP A 208 9.83 45.13 -18.99
N ALA A 209 9.62 45.61 -20.22
CA ALA A 209 9.28 44.80 -21.38
C ALA A 209 10.40 43.85 -21.86
N THR A 210 11.59 43.86 -21.23
CA THR A 210 12.66 42.89 -21.54
C THR A 210 12.48 41.54 -20.84
N ILE A 211 11.64 41.50 -19.80
CA ILE A 211 11.28 40.27 -19.08
C ILE A 211 10.06 39.66 -19.78
N THR A 212 10.19 38.42 -20.25
CA THR A 212 9.05 37.68 -20.80
C THR A 212 8.15 37.15 -19.68
N ASP A 213 6.91 36.76 -20.01
CA ASP A 213 6.02 36.12 -19.04
C ASP A 213 6.62 34.82 -18.48
N GLU A 214 7.31 34.05 -19.32
CA GLU A 214 8.04 32.84 -18.91
C GLU A 214 9.19 33.17 -17.95
N ASP A 215 9.98 34.22 -18.25
CA ASP A 215 11.05 34.69 -17.35
C ASP A 215 10.47 35.13 -16.00
N TRP A 216 9.35 35.85 -16.00
CA TRP A 216 8.66 36.31 -14.80
C TRP A 216 8.20 35.13 -13.92
N GLN A 217 7.52 34.17 -14.53
CA GLN A 217 7.08 32.94 -13.88
C GLN A 217 8.26 32.14 -13.30
N ALA A 218 9.36 32.04 -14.06
CA ALA A 218 10.57 31.37 -13.61
C ALA A 218 11.23 32.07 -12.41
N MET A 219 11.28 33.41 -12.41
CA MET A 219 11.79 34.20 -11.27
C MET A 219 10.92 34.05 -10.03
N ARG A 220 9.59 34.12 -10.16
CA ARG A 220 8.63 33.84 -9.06
C ARG A 220 8.88 32.45 -8.47
N GLY A 221 8.96 31.44 -9.34
CA GLY A 221 9.26 30.07 -8.95
C GLY A 221 10.60 29.92 -8.21
N GLU A 222 11.64 30.65 -8.64
CA GLU A 222 12.95 30.62 -7.99
C GLU A 222 12.92 31.24 -6.59
N VAL A 223 12.21 32.35 -6.39
CA VAL A 223 12.05 32.97 -5.05
C VAL A 223 11.35 32.01 -4.09
N MET A 224 10.25 31.39 -4.53
CA MET A 224 9.55 30.37 -3.74
C MET A 224 10.45 29.14 -3.47
N ARG A 225 11.25 28.71 -4.45
CA ARG A 225 12.20 27.60 -4.30
C ARG A 225 13.25 27.92 -3.24
N VAL A 226 13.77 29.15 -3.21
CA VAL A 226 14.75 29.60 -2.21
C VAL A 226 14.12 29.61 -0.81
N TYR A 227 12.92 30.15 -0.65
CA TYR A 227 12.19 30.14 0.62
C TYR A 227 11.97 28.71 1.13
N ILE A 228 11.43 27.83 0.29
CA ILE A 228 11.24 26.41 0.61
C ILE A 228 12.57 25.76 1.01
N ALA A 229 13.63 25.97 0.22
CA ALA A 229 14.93 25.37 0.48
C ALA A 229 15.51 25.81 1.83
N LYS A 230 15.28 27.07 2.23
CA LYS A 230 15.68 27.57 3.55
C LYS A 230 14.99 26.80 4.67
N SER A 231 13.67 26.58 4.59
CA SER A 231 12.91 25.84 5.60
C SER A 231 13.35 24.37 5.69
N LEU A 232 13.46 23.69 4.54
CA LEU A 232 13.90 22.29 4.49
C LEU A 232 15.35 22.13 4.96
N HIS A 233 16.25 23.04 4.55
CA HIS A 233 17.64 23.02 5.03
C HIS A 233 17.72 23.24 6.53
N HIS A 234 16.85 24.08 7.12
CA HIS A 234 16.84 24.27 8.56
C HIS A 234 16.51 22.96 9.29
N ALA A 235 15.48 22.22 8.87
CA ALA A 235 15.16 20.92 9.47
C ALA A 235 16.31 19.91 9.30
N VAL A 236 16.91 19.82 8.11
CA VAL A 236 18.08 18.95 7.89
C VAL A 236 19.26 19.35 8.78
N ILE A 237 19.58 20.64 8.90
CA ILE A 237 20.66 21.10 9.79
C ILE A 237 20.38 20.68 11.24
N VAL A 238 19.15 20.87 11.71
CA VAL A 238 18.76 20.49 13.07
C VAL A 238 18.81 18.97 13.27
N HIS A 239 18.41 18.19 12.27
CA HIS A 239 18.54 16.73 12.25
C HIS A 239 20.01 16.29 12.41
N GLU A 240 20.90 16.84 11.60
CA GLU A 240 22.35 16.54 11.66
C GLU A 240 22.98 17.03 12.97
N MET A 241 22.51 18.15 13.52
CA MET A 241 22.88 18.60 14.86
C MET A 241 22.43 17.61 15.94
N GLY A 242 21.25 16.99 15.78
CA GLY A 242 20.76 15.91 16.63
C GLY A 242 21.74 14.74 16.71
N HIS A 243 22.27 14.29 15.57
CA HIS A 243 23.33 13.27 15.55
C HIS A 243 24.60 13.72 16.28
N SER A 244 24.98 14.99 16.15
CA SER A 244 26.15 15.57 16.82
C SER A 244 26.05 15.55 18.36
N VAL A 245 24.82 15.50 18.89
CA VAL A 245 24.53 15.45 20.33
C VAL A 245 23.98 14.09 20.78
N GLY A 246 24.21 13.05 19.97
CA GLY A 246 23.98 11.64 20.34
C GLY A 246 22.58 11.11 20.05
N MET A 247 21.73 11.87 19.35
CA MET A 247 20.43 11.36 18.91
C MET A 247 20.60 10.40 17.73
N ARG A 248 19.78 9.37 17.72
CA ARG A 248 19.59 8.47 16.59
C ARG A 248 18.33 8.86 15.84
N HIS A 249 18.15 8.31 14.64
CA HIS A 249 16.85 8.38 13.97
C HIS A 249 15.72 7.88 14.87
N ASN A 250 14.57 8.52 14.76
CA ASN A 250 13.33 8.09 15.40
C ASN A 250 12.21 8.00 14.37
N PHE A 251 12.06 6.83 13.76
CA PHE A 251 11.07 6.56 12.72
C PHE A 251 9.67 6.24 13.26
N VAL A 252 9.48 6.33 14.58
CA VAL A 252 8.15 6.19 15.21
C VAL A 252 7.40 7.52 15.21
N SER A 253 8.08 8.60 14.83
CA SER A 253 7.57 9.95 15.02
C SER A 253 6.31 10.22 14.19
N SER A 254 6.25 9.69 12.96
CA SER A 254 5.09 9.71 12.06
C SER A 254 3.90 8.86 12.53
N SER A 255 4.09 7.92 13.48
CA SER A 255 3.02 7.04 14.01
C SER A 255 2.66 7.28 15.49
N ASP A 256 3.45 8.05 16.24
CA ASP A 256 3.20 8.34 17.66
C ASP A 256 2.15 9.45 17.85
N ALA A 257 0.89 9.15 17.53
CA ALA A 257 -0.21 10.14 17.56
C ALA A 257 -0.46 10.79 18.93
N GLN A 258 -0.02 10.16 20.02
CA GLN A 258 -0.09 10.76 21.36
C GLN A 258 0.87 11.96 21.50
N HIS A 259 1.94 12.00 20.70
CA HIS A 259 2.99 13.03 20.74
C HIS A 259 3.11 13.82 19.44
N TYR A 260 2.12 13.75 18.55
CA TYR A 260 1.97 14.68 17.44
C TYR A 260 1.92 16.14 17.93
N ARG A 261 2.07 17.05 16.97
CA ARG A 261 1.95 18.49 17.25
C ARG A 261 0.53 18.80 17.73
N PRO A 262 0.35 19.72 18.70
CA PRO A 262 -0.99 20.03 19.21
C PRO A 262 -1.96 20.47 18.12
N GLN A 263 -1.46 21.14 17.08
CA GLN A 263 -2.21 21.57 15.90
C GLN A 263 -2.96 20.42 15.21
N TYR A 264 -2.39 19.21 15.20
CA TYR A 264 -3.10 18.03 14.68
C TYR A 264 -4.42 17.82 15.42
N TRP A 265 -4.38 17.82 16.75
CA TRP A 265 -5.57 17.63 17.58
C TRP A 265 -6.49 18.85 17.57
N GLN A 266 -5.97 20.06 17.36
CA GLN A 266 -6.77 21.28 17.17
C GLN A 266 -7.67 21.14 15.95
N LEU A 267 -7.09 20.79 14.80
CA LEU A 267 -7.82 20.56 13.56
C LEU A 267 -8.76 19.36 13.71
N ARG A 268 -8.21 18.21 14.13
CA ARG A 268 -8.93 16.94 14.20
C ARG A 268 -10.18 16.97 15.08
N THR A 269 -10.21 17.85 16.09
CA THR A 269 -11.31 17.90 17.08
C THR A 269 -11.99 19.27 17.16
N LYS A 270 -11.67 20.18 16.23
CA LYS A 270 -12.11 21.58 16.22
C LYS A 270 -11.90 22.24 17.59
N ASP A 271 -10.64 22.34 18.01
CA ASP A 271 -10.21 22.84 19.32
C ASP A 271 -10.83 22.09 20.51
N GLY A 272 -11.05 20.77 20.34
CA GLY A 272 -11.63 19.91 21.36
C GLY A 272 -13.14 20.05 21.54
N THR A 273 -13.83 20.78 20.65
CA THR A 273 -15.28 20.95 20.70
C THR A 273 -16.04 19.74 20.17
N VAL A 274 -15.47 19.02 19.20
CA VAL A 274 -16.01 17.74 18.70
C VAL A 274 -15.50 16.62 19.62
N THR A 275 -16.44 15.92 20.26
CA THR A 275 -16.13 14.88 21.27
C THR A 275 -16.81 13.54 21.00
N GLU A 276 -17.76 13.51 20.07
CA GLU A 276 -18.47 12.31 19.66
C GLU A 276 -17.56 11.42 18.80
N SER A 277 -17.69 10.10 18.97
CA SER A 277 -16.95 9.11 18.19
C SER A 277 -17.77 8.72 16.96
N CYS A 278 -17.12 8.49 15.81
CA CYS A 278 -17.82 8.03 14.62
C CYS A 278 -18.16 6.53 14.70
N ASP A 279 -19.44 6.16 14.59
CA ASP A 279 -19.89 4.76 14.59
C ASP A 279 -19.95 4.13 13.18
N SER A 280 -19.95 4.97 12.13
CA SER A 280 -19.98 4.61 10.71
C SER A 280 -19.44 5.79 9.89
N TYR A 281 -19.27 5.60 8.58
CA TYR A 281 -18.92 6.65 7.63
C TYR A 281 -19.75 7.94 7.80
N THR A 282 -19.06 9.09 7.82
CA THR A 282 -19.62 10.43 7.76
C THR A 282 -19.12 11.18 6.54
N GLU A 283 -19.98 11.94 5.88
CA GLU A 283 -19.67 12.58 4.59
C GLU A 283 -18.61 13.69 4.68
N ASP A 284 -18.64 14.51 5.74
CA ASP A 284 -17.79 15.69 5.87
C ASP A 284 -16.72 15.59 6.96
N GLY A 285 -16.65 14.49 7.71
CA GLY A 285 -15.67 14.30 8.81
C GLY A 285 -15.77 15.32 9.97
N SER A 286 -16.77 16.20 9.95
CA SER A 286 -16.69 17.47 10.67
C SER A 286 -17.43 17.46 12.03
N THR A 287 -18.17 16.37 12.30
CA THR A 287 -19.14 16.26 13.40
C THR A 287 -18.81 15.18 14.45
N CYS A 288 -17.91 14.26 14.14
CA CYS A 288 -17.40 13.22 15.03
C CYS A 288 -15.92 12.98 14.74
N VAL A 289 -15.22 12.30 15.66
CA VAL A 289 -13.82 11.91 15.48
C VAL A 289 -13.70 10.39 15.50
N GLY A 290 -13.19 9.81 14.42
CA GLY A 290 -13.11 8.37 14.22
C GLY A 290 -11.87 7.92 13.43
N PRO A 291 -11.76 6.61 13.19
CA PRO A 291 -10.77 6.08 12.25
C PRO A 291 -10.94 6.69 10.85
N ARG A 292 -9.85 6.83 10.07
CA ARG A 292 -9.88 7.50 8.75
C ARG A 292 -10.71 6.78 7.67
N TRP A 293 -11.15 5.55 7.93
CA TRP A 293 -12.15 4.86 7.09
C TRP A 293 -13.59 5.22 7.44
N PHE A 294 -13.87 5.77 8.63
CA PHE A 294 -15.18 6.34 8.99
C PHE A 294 -15.22 7.86 8.85
N ASP A 295 -14.09 8.49 9.08
CA ASP A 295 -13.96 9.93 9.27
C ASP A 295 -12.96 10.49 8.23
N PRO A 296 -13.46 10.93 7.05
CA PRO A 296 -12.62 11.50 6.00
C PRO A 296 -11.99 12.83 6.44
N LEU A 297 -10.98 13.31 5.70
CA LEU A 297 -10.43 14.64 5.95
C LEU A 297 -11.41 15.70 5.48
N ASP A 298 -11.68 16.70 6.32
CA ASP A 298 -12.48 17.86 5.93
C ASP A 298 -11.63 18.96 5.27
N ASP A 299 -12.29 19.93 4.63
CA ASP A 299 -11.61 21.03 3.93
C ASP A 299 -10.74 21.87 4.90
N GLU A 300 -11.15 22.05 6.16
CA GLU A 300 -10.40 22.81 7.16
C GLU A 300 -9.12 22.08 7.57
N GLU A 301 -9.17 20.75 7.78
CA GLU A 301 -8.02 19.89 8.01
C GLU A 301 -7.03 19.94 6.83
N ARG A 302 -7.54 19.88 5.59
CA ARG A 302 -6.72 19.94 4.36
C ARG A 302 -6.04 21.29 4.19
N ASP A 303 -6.81 22.38 4.29
CA ASP A 303 -6.32 23.74 4.03
C ASP A 303 -5.30 24.18 5.10
N ASN A 304 -5.42 23.66 6.32
CA ASN A 304 -4.41 23.82 7.38
C ASN A 304 -3.28 22.77 7.36
N MET A 305 -3.17 21.98 6.28
CA MET A 305 -2.12 20.99 6.04
C MET A 305 -1.95 20.01 7.19
N ILE A 306 -3.01 19.32 7.62
CA ILE A 306 -3.00 18.49 8.84
C ILE A 306 -1.82 17.50 8.93
N TRP A 307 -1.36 16.93 7.81
CA TRP A 307 -0.19 16.04 7.76
C TRP A 307 1.11 16.66 8.24
N MET A 308 1.27 17.98 8.08
CA MET A 308 2.42 18.74 8.60
C MET A 308 2.60 18.49 10.11
N TRP A 309 1.49 18.26 10.81
CA TRP A 309 1.45 18.16 12.27
C TRP A 309 1.61 16.73 12.80
N MET A 310 1.65 15.72 11.93
CA MET A 310 1.75 14.29 12.27
C MET A 310 3.21 13.84 12.50
N GLN A 311 3.92 14.53 13.40
CA GLN A 311 5.33 14.25 13.67
C GLN A 311 5.68 14.63 15.12
N SER A 312 6.51 13.81 15.78
CA SER A 312 6.98 14.06 17.16
C SER A 312 8.49 14.33 17.27
N SER A 313 9.27 14.13 16.20
CA SER A 313 10.73 14.34 16.18
C SER A 313 11.25 14.72 14.80
N VAL A 314 12.20 15.66 14.74
CA VAL A 314 12.97 15.97 13.51
C VAL A 314 13.93 14.85 13.08
N MET A 315 14.17 13.85 13.95
CA MET A 315 15.02 12.69 13.64
C MET A 315 14.31 11.61 12.81
N ASP A 316 13.09 11.89 12.36
CA ASP A 316 12.35 11.05 11.43
C ASP A 316 12.81 11.32 9.98
N TYR A 317 12.47 10.39 9.07
CA TYR A 317 12.47 10.65 7.63
C TYR A 317 11.03 10.77 7.19
N PRO A 318 10.46 11.99 7.20
CA PRO A 318 9.03 12.16 7.01
C PRO A 318 8.58 11.66 5.64
N GLY A 319 7.36 11.14 5.61
CA GLY A 319 6.67 10.82 4.38
C GLY A 319 6.29 12.07 3.61
N GLU A 320 6.03 13.20 4.25
CA GLU A 320 5.44 14.40 3.63
C GLU A 320 6.39 15.62 3.72
N TYR A 321 6.40 16.50 2.69
CA TYR A 321 7.36 17.62 2.60
C TYR A 321 7.22 18.70 3.69
N THR A 322 6.00 19.06 4.06
CA THR A 322 5.72 20.12 5.04
C THR A 322 6.15 19.74 6.46
N GLN A 323 6.24 18.45 6.79
CA GLN A 323 6.80 18.00 8.08
C GLN A 323 8.26 18.45 8.29
N ASP A 324 9.06 18.48 7.21
CA ASP A 324 10.42 19.03 7.23
C ASP A 324 10.46 20.58 7.32
N MET A 325 9.32 21.26 7.49
CA MET A 325 9.26 22.73 7.62
C MET A 325 9.07 23.20 9.07
N ILE A 326 8.73 22.30 10.02
CA ILE A 326 8.36 22.69 11.41
C ILE A 326 9.41 22.37 12.48
N GLY A 327 10.52 21.71 12.14
CA GLY A 327 11.70 21.53 13.01
C GLY A 327 11.47 20.65 14.26
N LEU A 328 12.05 21.04 15.41
CA LEU A 328 12.11 20.21 16.64
C LEU A 328 10.75 19.85 17.22
N GLY A 329 10.54 18.59 17.58
CA GLY A 329 9.34 18.02 18.22
C GLY A 329 9.51 17.61 19.68
N ALA A 330 8.43 17.09 20.28
CA ALA A 330 8.36 16.76 21.70
C ALA A 330 9.41 15.72 22.13
N TRP A 331 9.67 14.72 21.30
CA TRP A 331 10.69 13.71 21.59
C TRP A 331 12.10 14.32 21.58
N ASP A 332 12.38 15.26 20.69
CA ASP A 332 13.71 15.89 20.60
C ASP A 332 14.07 16.61 21.90
N PHE A 333 13.10 17.34 22.46
CA PHE A 333 13.23 18.01 23.75
C PHE A 333 13.37 17.03 24.92
N ALA A 334 12.67 15.90 24.88
CA ALA A 334 12.73 14.87 25.91
C ALA A 334 14.07 14.12 25.89
N ALA A 335 14.54 13.71 24.71
CA ALA A 335 15.81 13.02 24.52
C ALA A 335 16.99 13.85 25.03
N HIS A 336 17.05 15.14 24.67
CA HIS A 336 18.12 16.04 25.15
C HIS A 336 18.15 16.20 26.67
N ARG A 337 16.98 16.36 27.30
CA ARG A 337 16.87 16.46 28.77
C ARG A 337 17.37 15.19 29.45
N MET A 338 17.08 14.03 28.87
CA MET A 338 17.55 12.75 29.36
C MET A 338 19.07 12.60 29.18
N PHE A 339 19.60 12.84 27.98
CA PHE A 339 21.02 12.62 27.67
C PHE A 339 21.96 13.56 28.42
N TYR A 340 21.59 14.83 28.60
CA TYR A 340 22.48 15.85 29.17
C TYR A 340 22.06 16.36 30.55
N GLY A 341 20.77 16.26 30.88
CA GLY A 341 20.24 16.71 32.16
C GLY A 341 20.04 15.59 33.19
N ASP A 342 20.17 14.32 32.79
CA ASP A 342 19.76 13.16 33.60
C ASP A 342 18.33 13.29 34.13
N THR A 343 17.45 13.96 33.36
CA THR A 343 16.05 14.23 33.73
C THR A 343 15.09 13.71 32.69
N VAL A 344 13.93 13.22 33.13
CA VAL A 344 12.84 12.77 32.26
C VAL A 344 11.56 13.55 32.54
N ALA A 345 10.69 13.61 31.55
CA ALA A 345 9.34 14.10 31.72
C ALA A 345 8.47 13.06 32.42
N VAL A 346 7.70 13.49 33.42
CA VAL A 346 6.59 12.75 34.02
C VAL A 346 5.31 13.55 33.85
N TRP A 347 4.17 12.89 33.70
CA TRP A 347 2.88 13.59 33.62
C TRP A 347 2.64 14.38 34.91
N ALA A 348 2.35 15.69 34.77
CA ALA A 348 2.12 16.56 35.93
C ALA A 348 0.66 16.54 36.41
N ASP A 349 -0.27 16.21 35.51
CA ASP A 349 -1.70 16.10 35.83
C ASP A 349 -1.97 14.84 36.67
N ASP A 350 -2.76 15.00 37.74
CA ASP A 350 -3.06 13.92 38.68
C ASP A 350 -3.82 12.76 38.01
N SER A 351 -4.59 13.01 36.93
CA SER A 351 -5.32 11.97 36.18
C SER A 351 -4.44 10.94 35.47
N TYR A 352 -3.13 11.19 35.39
CA TYR A 352 -2.13 10.26 34.84
C TYR A 352 -1.32 9.53 35.92
N LYS A 353 -1.61 9.78 37.20
CA LYS A 353 -0.95 9.05 38.29
C LYS A 353 -1.41 7.61 38.31
N LEU A 354 -0.54 6.75 38.82
CA LEU A 354 -0.83 5.34 38.99
C LEU A 354 -2.21 5.11 39.66
N LYS A 355 -3.00 4.18 39.10
CA LYS A 355 -4.39 3.81 39.48
C LYS A 355 -5.49 4.72 38.96
N GLU A 356 -5.15 5.76 38.20
CA GLU A 356 -6.11 6.52 37.41
C GLU A 356 -6.22 5.94 36.01
N ASP A 357 -7.38 6.09 35.36
CA ASP A 357 -7.67 5.42 34.08
C ASP A 357 -6.68 5.78 32.95
N ARG A 358 -6.13 7.01 32.92
CA ARG A 358 -5.14 7.41 31.90
C ARG A 358 -3.75 6.84 32.15
N ALA A 359 -3.51 6.27 33.31
CA ALA A 359 -2.20 5.74 33.70
C ALA A 359 -1.93 4.38 33.07
N ASP A 360 -2.98 3.58 32.87
CA ASP A 360 -2.92 2.15 32.55
C ASP A 360 -2.13 1.89 31.26
N TYR A 361 -2.56 2.48 30.14
CA TYR A 361 -1.88 2.33 28.85
C TYR A 361 -0.46 2.94 28.82
N GLN A 362 -0.19 3.98 29.62
CA GLN A 362 1.12 4.65 29.60
C GLN A 362 2.24 3.71 30.03
N LEU A 363 1.94 2.76 30.91
CA LEU A 363 2.88 1.70 31.30
C LEU A 363 3.13 0.74 30.13
N PHE A 364 2.11 0.32 29.40
CA PHE A 364 2.25 -0.64 28.30
C PHE A 364 2.82 -0.05 27.01
N LYS A 365 2.69 1.26 26.81
CA LYS A 365 3.38 2.00 25.74
C LYS A 365 4.87 2.22 26.02
N MET A 366 5.30 2.17 27.28
CA MET A 366 6.64 2.56 27.71
C MET A 366 7.77 1.84 26.94
N ASP A 367 8.68 2.63 26.35
CA ASP A 367 9.82 2.15 25.55
C ASP A 367 9.43 1.17 24.43
N SER A 368 8.22 1.36 23.89
CA SER A 368 7.64 0.53 22.83
C SER A 368 7.30 1.35 21.59
N PHE A 369 7.16 0.64 20.48
CA PHE A 369 6.60 1.12 19.21
C PHE A 369 5.43 0.23 18.76
N GLY A 370 4.88 -0.57 19.68
CA GLY A 370 3.73 -1.45 19.41
C GLY A 370 4.06 -2.77 18.68
N GLY A 371 5.32 -3.00 18.34
CA GLY A 371 5.75 -4.25 17.70
C GLY A 371 5.32 -4.33 16.23
N ILE A 372 5.03 -5.54 15.75
CA ILE A 372 4.68 -5.81 14.34
C ILE A 372 3.39 -5.09 13.92
N VAL A 373 2.38 -5.02 14.80
CA VAL A 373 1.05 -4.48 14.48
C VAL A 373 0.87 -2.99 14.81
N GLY A 374 1.90 -2.35 15.34
CA GLY A 374 1.87 -0.94 15.75
C GLY A 374 1.18 -0.69 17.09
N PHE A 375 1.00 0.58 17.44
CA PHE A 375 0.38 0.96 18.72
C PHE A 375 -1.08 0.52 18.79
N ARG A 376 -1.48 0.03 19.97
CA ARG A 376 -2.85 -0.39 20.26
C ARG A 376 -3.27 0.27 21.57
N PRO A 377 -3.90 1.46 21.49
CA PRO A 377 -4.27 2.18 22.69
C PRO A 377 -5.41 1.48 23.42
N GLU A 378 -5.32 1.50 24.73
CA GLU A 378 -6.32 0.93 25.62
C GLU A 378 -6.83 2.04 26.55
N PHE A 379 -8.07 1.90 27.04
CA PHE A 379 -8.60 2.75 28.10
C PHE A 379 -9.56 1.97 28.98
N THR A 380 -9.66 2.35 30.26
CA THR A 380 -10.54 1.67 31.21
C THR A 380 -11.94 2.27 31.16
N ILE A 381 -12.94 1.46 30.79
CA ILE A 381 -14.36 1.84 30.76
C ILE A 381 -15.16 0.84 31.60
N ASP A 382 -15.97 1.34 32.53
CA ASP A 382 -16.76 0.51 33.45
C ASP A 382 -15.94 -0.56 34.20
N ALA A 383 -14.71 -0.18 34.61
CA ALA A 383 -13.72 -1.04 35.27
C ALA A 383 -13.18 -2.21 34.42
N GLU A 384 -13.31 -2.14 33.09
CA GLU A 384 -12.74 -3.11 32.16
C GLU A 384 -11.85 -2.39 31.13
N PRO A 385 -10.65 -2.93 30.81
CA PRO A 385 -9.79 -2.37 29.79
C PRO A 385 -10.35 -2.69 28.41
N VAL A 386 -10.56 -1.67 27.59
CA VAL A 386 -11.01 -1.79 26.20
C VAL A 386 -9.98 -1.21 25.26
N ASN A 387 -9.76 -1.90 24.14
CA ASN A 387 -9.02 -1.32 23.02
C ASN A 387 -9.83 -0.17 22.46
N ILE A 388 -9.20 0.99 22.35
CA ILE A 388 -9.75 2.16 21.70
C ILE A 388 -8.99 2.41 20.40
N HIS A 389 -9.58 3.17 19.50
CA HIS A 389 -8.86 3.63 18.33
C HIS A 389 -8.00 4.87 18.69
N TYR A 390 -6.88 5.11 17.99
CA TYR A 390 -6.01 6.26 18.29
C TYR A 390 -6.77 7.59 18.19
N SER A 391 -7.77 7.67 17.31
CA SER A 391 -8.62 8.85 17.11
C SER A 391 -9.35 9.29 18.38
N GLU A 392 -9.50 8.38 19.35
CA GLU A 392 -10.10 8.69 20.66
C GLU A 392 -9.10 9.25 21.69
N TYR A 393 -7.83 9.47 21.34
CA TYR A 393 -6.83 10.03 22.27
C TYR A 393 -7.27 11.38 22.84
N GLN A 394 -7.86 12.28 22.04
CA GLN A 394 -8.34 13.55 22.59
C GLN A 394 -9.48 13.34 23.60
N LYS A 395 -10.41 12.41 23.33
CA LYS A 395 -11.55 12.09 24.21
C LYS A 395 -11.07 11.61 25.58
N HIS A 396 -10.17 10.62 25.61
CA HIS A 396 -9.76 9.92 26.83
C HIS A 396 -8.52 10.51 27.49
N TYR A 397 -7.52 10.94 26.71
CA TYR A 397 -6.21 11.38 27.19
C TYR A 397 -5.99 12.91 27.12
N LYS A 398 -6.90 13.68 26.51
CA LYS A 398 -6.86 15.16 26.47
C LYS A 398 -5.56 15.73 25.89
N MET A 399 -5.22 15.31 24.68
CA MET A 399 -4.03 15.78 23.95
C MET A 399 -3.90 17.31 23.89
N ILE A 400 -5.04 18.01 23.79
CA ILE A 400 -5.15 19.47 23.90
C ILE A 400 -6.19 19.91 24.93
N THR A 401 -5.98 21.07 25.53
CA THR A 401 -6.83 21.73 26.54
C THR A 401 -6.70 23.26 26.46
N ASP A 402 -7.63 24.01 27.08
CA ASP A 402 -7.55 25.49 27.21
C ASP A 402 -7.21 26.19 25.87
N CYS A 403 -7.98 25.85 24.84
CA CYS A 403 -7.86 26.43 23.51
C CYS A 403 -8.36 27.87 23.51
N GLN A 404 -7.54 28.79 22.99
CA GLN A 404 -7.85 30.21 22.97
C GLN A 404 -7.55 30.78 21.60
N THR A 405 -8.47 31.61 21.09
CA THR A 405 -8.24 32.47 19.95
C THR A 405 -7.10 33.43 20.27
N VAL A 406 -6.18 33.62 19.33
CA VAL A 406 -5.01 34.47 19.46
C VAL A 406 -4.94 35.50 18.34
N ASP A 407 -4.34 36.66 18.62
CA ASP A 407 -3.90 37.58 17.59
C ASP A 407 -2.61 37.03 16.95
N GLN A 408 -2.72 36.60 15.71
CA GLN A 408 -1.64 36.00 14.94
C GLN A 408 -0.48 36.98 14.72
N GLU A 409 -0.75 38.28 14.52
CA GLU A 409 0.31 39.27 14.24
C GLU A 409 1.26 39.46 15.43
N ALA A 410 0.79 39.14 16.65
CA ALA A 410 1.64 39.16 17.84
C ALA A 410 2.76 38.11 17.83
N TYR A 411 2.68 37.11 16.94
CA TYR A 411 3.68 36.04 16.80
C TYR A 411 4.67 36.29 15.66
N LYS A 412 4.46 37.33 14.83
CA LYS A 412 5.38 37.70 13.77
C LYS A 412 6.74 38.13 14.35
N PRO A 413 7.86 37.48 13.98
CA PRO A 413 9.16 37.86 14.49
C PRO A 413 9.54 39.29 14.04
N ALA A 414 10.14 40.08 14.94
CA ALA A 414 10.61 41.42 14.60
C ALA A 414 11.73 41.42 13.52
N SER A 415 12.37 40.27 13.29
CA SER A 415 13.38 40.06 12.25
C SER A 415 12.82 39.50 10.94
N TRP A 416 11.50 39.39 10.78
CA TRP A 416 10.88 38.91 9.55
C TRP A 416 11.20 39.85 8.38
N ASN A 417 11.63 39.30 7.25
CA ASN A 417 11.96 40.07 6.06
C ASN A 417 11.08 39.68 4.88
N GLU A 418 10.06 40.49 4.60
CA GLU A 418 9.07 40.21 3.56
C GLU A 418 9.69 40.19 2.15
N GLU A 419 10.72 41.01 1.90
CA GLU A 419 11.40 41.03 0.60
C GLU A 419 12.04 39.68 0.25
N THR A 420 12.47 38.91 1.26
CA THR A 420 13.15 37.62 1.04
C THR A 420 12.28 36.41 1.39
N ASP A 421 11.39 36.54 2.37
CA ASP A 421 10.61 35.43 2.93
C ASP A 421 9.10 35.52 2.59
N GLY A 422 8.68 36.54 1.84
CA GLY A 422 7.29 36.85 1.52
C GLY A 422 6.52 37.40 2.74
N GLU A 423 5.23 37.69 2.54
CA GLU A 423 4.33 38.06 3.63
C GLU A 423 4.33 36.98 4.72
N TRP A 424 4.26 37.36 5.99
CA TRP A 424 4.31 36.40 7.10
C TRP A 424 3.03 35.56 7.14
N SER A 425 3.16 34.24 7.11
CA SER A 425 2.03 33.30 7.20
C SER A 425 1.84 32.80 8.63
N PRO A 426 0.66 33.00 9.26
CA PRO A 426 0.35 32.41 10.56
C PRO A 426 0.52 30.89 10.58
N LEU A 427 0.13 30.22 9.49
CA LEU A 427 0.17 28.77 9.37
C LEU A 427 1.59 28.24 9.17
N LEU A 428 2.29 28.73 8.13
CA LEU A 428 3.57 28.17 7.70
C LEU A 428 4.76 28.71 8.51
N ASP A 429 4.72 29.99 8.90
CA ASP A 429 5.81 30.65 9.62
C ASP A 429 5.53 30.80 11.11
N GLY A 430 4.26 30.98 11.50
CA GLY A 430 3.82 31.10 12.88
C GLY A 430 3.47 29.78 13.58
N TRP A 431 3.23 28.74 12.79
CA TRP A 431 2.71 27.44 13.23
C TRP A 431 1.40 27.55 14.04
N ILE A 432 0.48 28.39 13.56
CA ILE A 432 -0.84 28.65 14.15
C ILE A 432 -1.90 28.24 13.13
N VAL A 433 -2.78 27.32 13.52
CA VAL A 433 -3.89 26.84 12.67
C VAL A 433 -5.11 27.74 12.80
N ASN A 434 -5.90 27.80 11.73
CA ASN A 434 -7.22 28.41 11.72
C ASN A 434 -8.28 27.33 11.95
N VAL A 435 -9.10 27.49 12.99
CA VAL A 435 -10.16 26.56 13.39
C VAL A 435 -11.47 27.33 13.50
N ASN A 436 -12.49 26.92 12.75
CA ASN A 436 -13.78 27.59 12.61
C ASN A 436 -13.67 29.09 12.25
N GLY A 437 -12.66 29.46 11.45
CA GLY A 437 -12.42 30.84 11.02
C GLY A 437 -11.50 31.65 11.94
N ASP A 438 -11.17 31.15 13.13
CA ASP A 438 -10.34 31.85 14.12
C ASP A 438 -8.95 31.18 14.26
N TYR A 439 -7.89 31.99 14.36
CA TYR A 439 -6.55 31.46 14.68
C TYR A 439 -6.46 31.13 16.16
N SER A 440 -6.12 29.88 16.50
CA SER A 440 -6.17 29.41 17.88
C SER A 440 -4.91 28.67 18.31
N LYS A 441 -4.66 28.67 19.63
CA LYS A 441 -3.61 27.87 20.27
C LYS A 441 -4.16 27.18 21.50
N CYS A 442 -3.75 25.93 21.68
CA CYS A 442 -4.12 25.12 22.84
C CYS A 442 -2.91 24.74 23.69
N ARG A 443 -3.17 24.37 24.94
CA ARG A 443 -2.18 23.76 25.84
C ARG A 443 -2.18 22.25 25.65
N GLN A 444 -1.00 21.66 25.62
CA GLN A 444 -0.83 20.21 25.77
C GLN A 444 -0.89 19.80 27.25
N GLN A 445 -0.96 18.50 27.50
CA GLN A 445 -0.84 17.95 28.85
C GLN A 445 0.45 18.43 29.52
N PRO A 446 0.37 18.99 30.74
CA PRO A 446 1.55 19.50 31.42
C PRO A 446 2.45 18.35 31.87
N VAL A 447 3.75 18.57 31.77
CA VAL A 447 4.78 17.66 32.26
C VAL A 447 5.63 18.33 33.32
N ASP A 448 6.12 17.54 34.27
CA ASP A 448 7.15 17.94 35.22
C ASP A 448 8.42 17.11 34.96
N TYR A 449 9.54 17.52 35.53
CA TYR A 449 10.84 16.90 35.28
C TYR A 449 11.42 16.33 36.56
N VAL A 450 11.78 15.04 36.52
CA VAL A 450 12.43 14.35 37.64
C VAL A 450 13.74 13.73 37.18
N PRO A 451 14.75 13.59 38.07
CA PRO A 451 15.95 12.84 37.74
C PRO A 451 15.61 11.40 37.35
N TRP A 452 16.32 10.83 36.36
CA TRP A 452 16.13 9.43 35.97
C TRP A 452 16.24 8.48 37.17
N THR A 453 17.22 8.74 38.03
CA THR A 453 17.50 7.99 39.26
C THR A 453 16.41 8.10 40.34
N ALA A 454 15.46 9.03 40.19
CA ALA A 454 14.30 9.13 41.07
C ALA A 454 13.17 8.17 40.68
N GLN A 455 13.26 7.53 39.53
CA GLN A 455 12.29 6.56 39.05
C GLN A 455 12.61 5.14 39.53
N ARG A 456 11.57 4.30 39.56
CA ARG A 456 11.67 2.86 39.77
C ARG A 456 10.88 2.10 38.72
N PHE A 457 11.18 0.80 38.62
CA PHE A 457 10.33 -0.12 37.88
C PHE A 457 8.94 -0.22 38.54
N PRO A 458 7.87 -0.41 37.74
CA PRO A 458 6.57 -0.82 38.27
C PRO A 458 6.69 -2.19 38.94
N THR A 459 5.93 -2.41 40.00
CA THR A 459 5.82 -3.72 40.63
C THR A 459 4.82 -4.59 39.86
N MET A 460 4.92 -5.91 40.01
CA MET A 460 3.99 -6.83 39.34
C MET A 460 2.53 -6.59 39.77
N THR A 461 2.28 -6.18 41.01
CA THR A 461 0.93 -5.78 41.45
C THR A 461 0.44 -4.55 40.70
N GLU A 462 1.28 -3.55 40.51
CA GLU A 462 0.90 -2.33 39.77
C GLU A 462 0.65 -2.61 38.29
N LEU A 463 1.41 -3.52 37.68
CA LEU A 463 1.17 -3.97 36.31
C LEU A 463 -0.15 -4.73 36.19
N LYS A 464 -0.45 -5.63 37.15
CA LYS A 464 -1.73 -6.36 37.20
C LYS A 464 -2.92 -5.44 37.39
N ASP A 465 -2.78 -4.47 38.29
CA ASP A 465 -3.79 -3.44 38.53
C ASP A 465 -4.04 -2.65 37.23
N ALA A 466 -2.98 -2.19 36.57
CA ALA A 466 -3.09 -1.42 35.32
C ALA A 466 -3.66 -2.22 34.14
N ALA A 467 -3.34 -3.51 34.04
CA ALA A 467 -3.92 -4.39 33.02
C ALA A 467 -5.30 -4.94 33.38
N HIS A 468 -5.82 -4.64 34.58
CA HIS A 468 -7.00 -5.27 35.19
C HIS A 468 -6.94 -6.81 35.08
N ALA A 469 -5.74 -7.37 35.26
CA ALA A 469 -5.42 -8.74 34.88
C ALA A 469 -5.18 -9.65 36.08
N SER A 470 -5.64 -10.91 35.97
CA SER A 470 -5.30 -11.97 36.92
C SER A 470 -3.95 -12.67 36.61
N TYR A 471 -3.44 -12.50 35.39
CA TYR A 471 -2.14 -13.02 34.91
C TYR A 471 -1.02 -12.01 35.11
N GLU A 472 0.24 -12.41 34.89
CA GLU A 472 1.40 -11.49 34.91
C GLU A 472 1.53 -10.79 33.55
N PRO A 473 1.27 -9.47 33.45
CA PRO A 473 1.34 -8.77 32.17
C PRO A 473 2.79 -8.61 31.70
N TYR A 474 2.98 -8.60 30.38
CA TYR A 474 4.27 -8.33 29.79
C TYR A 474 4.62 -6.83 29.94
N TYR A 475 5.85 -6.54 30.39
CA TYR A 475 6.36 -5.17 30.52
C TYR A 475 7.78 -5.08 29.95
N ARG A 476 7.92 -4.30 28.87
CA ARG A 476 9.21 -4.08 28.19
C ARG A 476 9.97 -2.84 28.70
N GLY A 477 9.26 -1.94 29.37
CA GLY A 477 9.78 -0.61 29.73
C GLY A 477 10.89 -0.61 30.80
N GLY A 478 11.63 0.49 30.85
CA GLY A 478 12.58 0.81 31.92
C GLY A 478 11.91 1.35 33.19
N PRO A 479 12.66 1.98 34.11
CA PRO A 479 12.09 2.70 35.24
C PRO A 479 11.08 3.76 34.79
N ALA A 480 9.85 3.72 35.31
CA ALA A 480 8.74 4.53 34.79
C ALA A 480 7.93 5.27 35.85
N ILE A 481 8.10 4.96 37.14
CA ILE A 481 7.29 5.53 38.22
C ILE A 481 8.20 6.34 39.15
N ASP A 482 7.84 7.60 39.40
CA ASP A 482 8.55 8.46 40.34
C ASP A 482 8.08 8.27 41.81
N ARG A 483 8.63 9.09 42.73
CA ARG A 483 8.28 9.03 44.16
C ARG A 483 6.85 9.45 44.46
N ASP A 484 6.28 10.32 43.63
CA ASP A 484 4.92 10.84 43.75
C ASP A 484 3.91 10.01 42.95
N LYS A 485 4.34 8.83 42.47
CA LYS A 485 3.57 7.86 41.67
C LYS A 485 3.10 8.42 40.31
N ARG A 486 3.79 9.44 39.81
CA ARG A 486 3.62 9.94 38.44
C ARG A 486 4.35 9.02 37.47
N ILE A 487 3.76 8.86 36.29
CA ILE A 487 4.30 8.02 35.23
C ILE A 487 5.15 8.86 34.29
N ARG A 488 6.31 8.32 33.90
CA ARG A 488 7.17 8.89 32.86
C ARG A 488 6.41 8.97 31.53
N VAL A 489 6.59 10.07 30.81
CA VAL A 489 5.96 10.23 29.50
C VAL A 489 6.54 9.19 28.52
N PRO A 490 5.70 8.29 27.95
CA PRO A 490 6.17 7.21 27.09
C PRO A 490 6.29 7.66 25.63
N TYR A 491 7.36 8.36 25.28
CA TYR A 491 7.62 8.72 23.89
C TYR A 491 8.03 7.50 23.07
N GLY A 492 7.40 7.30 21.90
CA GLY A 492 7.75 6.23 20.97
C GLY A 492 9.17 6.38 20.44
N PHE A 493 9.89 5.27 20.33
CA PHE A 493 11.25 5.26 19.81
C PHE A 493 11.62 3.96 19.09
N ALA A 494 12.04 4.10 17.84
CA ALA A 494 12.70 3.06 17.07
C ALA A 494 13.57 3.68 15.98
N THR A 495 14.67 3.00 15.67
CA THR A 495 15.77 3.51 14.83
C THR A 495 16.09 2.50 13.72
N ASP A 496 17.13 2.73 12.93
CA ASP A 496 17.49 2.04 11.68
C ASP A 496 17.45 0.51 11.72
N ARG A 497 17.75 -0.10 12.87
CA ARG A 497 17.69 -1.56 13.06
C ARG A 497 16.28 -2.14 12.91
N TRP A 498 15.24 -1.32 13.08
CA TRP A 498 13.84 -1.72 13.11
C TRP A 498 13.06 -1.24 11.88
N ALA A 499 13.70 -0.43 11.02
CA ALA A 499 13.04 0.31 9.95
C ALA A 499 12.72 -0.57 8.72
N ASP A 500 11.55 -0.35 8.12
CA ASP A 500 11.14 -0.94 6.84
C ASP A 500 11.18 -2.48 6.78
N ILE A 501 10.90 -3.14 7.89
CA ILE A 501 10.96 -4.62 8.03
C ILE A 501 9.73 -5.24 8.70
N GLY A 502 8.58 -4.57 8.61
CA GLY A 502 7.30 -5.11 9.10
C GLY A 502 6.92 -4.70 10.51
N ASN A 503 7.67 -3.79 11.15
CA ASN A 503 7.17 -3.09 12.34
C ASN A 503 6.28 -1.94 11.87
N ALA A 504 4.96 -2.06 12.04
CA ALA A 504 4.01 -1.13 11.40
C ALA A 504 4.24 0.35 11.74
N ALA A 505 4.75 0.67 12.93
CA ALA A 505 5.04 2.04 13.38
C ALA A 505 6.50 2.48 13.15
N VAL A 506 7.26 1.78 12.30
CA VAL A 506 8.70 2.06 12.08
C VAL A 506 9.02 1.99 10.59
N TYR A 507 8.29 2.77 9.80
CA TYR A 507 8.62 2.96 8.40
C TYR A 507 9.42 4.24 8.21
N ARG A 508 10.22 4.29 7.16
CA ARG A 508 10.78 5.54 6.66
C ARG A 508 9.85 6.10 5.61
N HIS A 509 9.76 7.41 5.49
CA HIS A 509 8.98 8.07 4.43
C HIS A 509 7.50 7.67 4.42
N ASP A 510 6.89 7.45 5.58
CA ASP A 510 5.47 7.21 5.78
C ASP A 510 4.79 8.37 6.51
N ASN A 511 3.47 8.31 6.59
CA ASN A 511 2.67 9.19 7.42
C ASN A 511 1.38 8.46 7.79
N GLY A 512 1.02 8.43 9.08
CA GLY A 512 -0.18 7.74 9.56
C GLY A 512 -0.03 7.23 10.99
N ALA A 513 -1.11 7.30 11.77
CA ALA A 513 -1.09 6.87 13.17
C ALA A 513 -1.33 5.36 13.36
N ASP A 514 -1.91 4.71 12.35
CA ASP A 514 -2.18 3.27 12.32
C ASP A 514 -1.78 2.64 10.97
N SER A 515 -1.90 1.31 10.87
CA SER A 515 -1.54 0.58 9.64
C SER A 515 -2.39 0.96 8.43
N TYR A 516 -3.64 1.35 8.64
CA TYR A 516 -4.54 1.70 7.55
C TYR A 516 -4.11 3.02 6.91
N GLU A 517 -3.88 4.06 7.71
CA GLU A 517 -3.41 5.36 7.22
C GLU A 517 -2.03 5.25 6.58
N ILE A 518 -1.12 4.48 7.18
CA ILE A 518 0.23 4.27 6.63
C ILE A 518 0.16 3.60 5.26
N PHE A 519 -0.63 2.54 5.09
CA PHE A 519 -0.72 1.85 3.80
C PHE A 519 -1.47 2.65 2.77
N ASP A 520 -2.54 3.34 3.16
CA ASP A 520 -3.23 4.29 2.28
C ASP A 520 -2.27 5.38 1.79
N PHE A 521 -1.45 5.95 2.68
CA PHE A 521 -0.45 6.93 2.34
C PHE A 521 0.58 6.38 1.34
N LEU A 522 1.12 5.18 1.57
CA LEU A 522 2.11 4.56 0.67
C LEU A 522 1.52 4.25 -0.72
N ILE A 523 0.27 3.75 -0.78
CA ILE A 523 -0.46 3.50 -2.03
C ILE A 523 -0.68 4.82 -2.78
N SER A 524 -1.22 5.82 -2.08
CA SER A 524 -1.54 7.14 -2.63
C SER A 524 -0.30 7.82 -3.18
N GLN A 525 0.80 7.76 -2.43
CA GLN A 525 2.07 8.33 -2.85
C GLN A 525 2.61 7.66 -4.11
N GLN A 526 2.57 6.33 -4.19
CA GLN A 526 3.04 5.59 -5.36
C GLN A 526 2.28 6.03 -6.62
N GLU A 527 0.95 6.14 -6.54
CA GLU A 527 0.12 6.45 -7.71
C GLU A 527 0.23 7.92 -8.13
N VAL A 528 0.23 8.87 -7.18
CA VAL A 528 0.41 10.30 -7.50
C VAL A 528 1.80 10.60 -8.06
N GLN A 529 2.83 9.85 -7.66
CA GLN A 529 4.19 10.04 -8.18
C GLN A 529 4.42 9.38 -9.53
N HIS A 530 3.51 8.53 -10.00
CA HIS A 530 3.71 7.70 -11.18
C HIS A 530 4.23 8.50 -12.40
N ILE A 531 3.55 9.60 -12.73
CA ILE A 531 3.89 10.43 -13.91
C ILE A 531 5.21 11.20 -13.76
N PHE A 532 5.79 11.26 -12.56
CA PHE A 532 7.05 11.95 -12.29
C PHE A 532 8.23 10.99 -12.14
N ASP A 533 8.00 9.84 -11.53
CA ASP A 533 9.06 8.91 -11.17
C ASP A 533 9.32 7.90 -12.28
N ASN A 534 8.28 7.48 -13.01
CA ASN A 534 8.39 6.45 -14.05
C ASN A 534 8.69 7.01 -15.45
N TYR A 535 8.79 8.32 -15.61
CA TYR A 535 9.13 8.98 -16.87
C TYR A 535 10.45 9.75 -16.77
N ARG A 536 11.24 9.78 -17.84
CA ARG A 536 12.57 10.40 -17.84
C ARG A 536 12.54 11.89 -17.51
N ARG A 537 11.67 12.68 -18.15
CA ARG A 537 11.50 14.13 -17.89
C ARG A 537 12.79 14.91 -18.09
N GLY A 538 13.53 14.58 -19.15
CA GLY A 538 14.86 15.15 -19.43
C GLY A 538 15.95 14.79 -18.41
N ARG A 539 15.67 13.95 -17.40
CA ARG A 539 16.66 13.55 -16.39
C ARG A 539 17.76 12.71 -17.04
N GLN A 540 19.00 13.19 -16.98
CA GLN A 540 20.17 12.44 -17.44
C GLN A 540 20.41 11.17 -16.62
N SER A 541 20.07 11.20 -15.33
CA SER A 541 20.23 10.09 -14.38
C SER A 541 19.08 9.07 -14.38
N PHE A 542 18.07 9.23 -15.25
CA PHE A 542 16.96 8.28 -15.30
C PHE A 542 17.44 6.88 -15.67
N SER A 543 17.01 5.89 -14.89
CA SER A 543 17.20 4.48 -15.20
C SER A 543 15.95 3.69 -14.83
N VAL A 544 15.66 2.65 -15.62
CA VAL A 544 14.58 1.70 -15.33
C VAL A 544 14.77 1.07 -13.95
N ARG A 545 16.01 0.73 -13.61
CA ARG A 545 16.38 0.18 -12.29
C ARG A 545 16.00 1.11 -11.14
N SER A 546 16.31 2.40 -11.22
CA SER A 546 15.96 3.34 -10.16
C SER A 546 14.45 3.53 -10.00
N ALA A 547 13.70 3.56 -11.10
CA ALA A 547 12.25 3.72 -11.06
C ALA A 547 11.56 2.44 -10.53
N SER A 548 11.92 1.28 -11.07
CA SER A 548 11.35 -0.01 -10.65
C SER A 548 11.70 -0.37 -9.20
N ASN A 549 12.96 -0.22 -8.79
CA ASN A 549 13.36 -0.52 -7.41
C ASN A 549 12.76 0.45 -6.40
N ARG A 550 12.43 1.68 -6.82
CA ARG A 550 11.67 2.60 -5.98
C ARG A 550 10.28 2.05 -5.71
N THR A 551 9.54 1.65 -6.74
CA THR A 551 8.21 1.06 -6.53
C THR A 551 8.27 -0.15 -5.60
N LEU A 552 9.23 -1.05 -5.84
CA LEU A 552 9.38 -2.28 -5.06
C LEU A 552 9.80 -2.00 -3.61
N GLY A 553 10.93 -1.34 -3.38
CA GLY A 553 11.51 -1.20 -2.05
C GLY A 553 10.91 -0.08 -1.22
N ARG A 554 10.53 1.05 -1.84
CA ARG A 554 10.00 2.21 -1.11
C ARG A 554 8.55 1.99 -0.66
N PHE A 555 7.75 1.27 -1.44
CA PHE A 555 6.32 1.11 -1.19
C PHE A 555 5.94 -0.35 -0.97
N ASN A 556 6.10 -1.19 -2.00
CA ASN A 556 5.50 -2.53 -2.01
C ASN A 556 6.05 -3.46 -0.92
N GLU A 557 7.36 -3.51 -0.70
CA GLU A 557 7.95 -4.40 0.32
C GLU A 557 7.59 -3.99 1.75
N LYS A 558 7.37 -2.69 2.00
CA LYS A 558 6.89 -2.18 3.30
C LYS A 558 5.46 -2.62 3.55
N MET A 559 4.58 -2.39 2.58
CA MET A 559 3.17 -2.80 2.65
C MET A 559 3.03 -4.31 2.82
N ARG A 560 3.80 -5.10 2.06
CA ARG A 560 3.85 -6.55 2.24
C ARG A 560 4.22 -6.92 3.67
N ASP A 561 5.32 -6.39 4.18
CA ASP A 561 5.85 -6.81 5.48
C ASP A 561 4.93 -6.43 6.63
N GLY A 562 4.28 -5.26 6.55
CA GLY A 562 3.26 -4.87 7.51
C GLY A 562 2.00 -5.75 7.40
N ALA A 563 1.51 -6.03 6.19
CA ALA A 563 0.33 -6.85 5.97
C ALA A 563 0.55 -8.33 6.39
N LYS A 564 1.71 -8.91 6.06
CA LYS A 564 2.05 -10.30 6.43
C LYS A 564 2.29 -10.46 7.93
N GLY A 565 2.57 -9.38 8.66
CA GLY A 565 2.72 -9.39 10.11
C GLY A 565 1.55 -10.05 10.85
N LEU A 566 0.33 -9.93 10.31
CA LEU A 566 -0.86 -10.61 10.83
C LEU A 566 -0.86 -12.13 10.63
N GLY A 567 -0.15 -12.63 9.62
CA GLY A 567 0.01 -14.06 9.39
C GLY A 567 0.69 -14.75 10.58
N LEU A 568 1.65 -14.08 11.23
CA LEU A 568 2.29 -14.55 12.46
C LEU A 568 1.26 -14.68 13.60
N PHE A 569 0.41 -13.67 13.76
CA PHE A 569 -0.64 -13.66 14.79
C PHE A 569 -1.66 -14.77 14.51
N HIS A 570 -2.09 -14.93 13.26
CA HIS A 570 -2.98 -16.02 12.87
C HIS A 570 -2.42 -17.39 13.28
N SER A 571 -1.15 -17.69 12.98
CA SER A 571 -0.50 -18.96 13.36
C SER A 571 -0.44 -19.16 14.88
N TRP A 572 -0.09 -18.13 15.65
CA TRP A 572 -0.07 -18.25 17.12
C TRP A 572 -1.43 -18.51 17.75
N TYR A 573 -2.47 -17.87 17.22
CA TYR A 573 -3.82 -18.10 17.70
C TYR A 573 -4.31 -19.51 17.31
N GLU A 574 -3.81 -20.09 16.22
CA GLU A 574 -4.08 -21.48 15.82
C GLU A 574 -3.50 -22.47 16.82
N ASP A 575 -2.22 -22.29 17.18
CA ASP A 575 -1.55 -23.14 18.17
C ASP A 575 -2.23 -23.05 19.54
N LEU A 576 -2.52 -21.83 20.01
CA LEU A 576 -3.21 -21.62 21.29
C LEU A 576 -4.64 -22.20 21.28
N ALA A 577 -5.37 -22.08 20.18
CA ALA A 577 -6.69 -22.69 20.06
C ALA A 577 -6.59 -24.22 20.19
N GLY A 578 -5.54 -24.83 19.60
CA GLY A 578 -5.22 -26.25 19.77
C GLY A 578 -4.96 -26.63 21.24
N GLU A 579 -4.15 -25.85 21.96
CA GLU A 579 -3.86 -26.08 23.38
C GLU A 579 -5.10 -25.99 24.28
N LEU A 580 -5.98 -25.03 23.99
CA LEU A 580 -7.23 -24.79 24.73
C LEU A 580 -8.38 -25.70 24.26
N ASN A 581 -8.15 -26.55 23.25
CA ASN A 581 -9.17 -27.40 22.63
C ASN A 581 -10.38 -26.58 22.12
N LEU A 582 -10.09 -25.41 21.55
CA LEU A 582 -11.03 -24.49 20.92
C LEU A 582 -10.97 -24.63 19.39
N THR A 583 -12.02 -24.15 18.72
CA THR A 583 -12.01 -24.05 17.26
C THR A 583 -11.27 -22.78 16.85
N HIS A 584 -10.16 -22.93 16.12
CA HIS A 584 -9.33 -21.82 15.62
C HIS A 584 -10.16 -20.72 14.96
N SER A 585 -11.06 -21.06 14.04
CA SER A 585 -11.87 -20.07 13.32
C SER A 585 -12.75 -19.18 14.22
N SER A 586 -13.25 -19.72 15.33
CA SER A 586 -14.04 -18.92 16.29
C SER A 586 -13.13 -18.04 17.16
N PHE A 587 -11.96 -18.57 17.52
CA PHE A 587 -10.99 -17.90 18.37
C PHE A 587 -10.28 -16.75 17.64
N TRP A 588 -9.74 -17.03 16.46
CA TRP A 588 -9.18 -16.03 15.56
C TRP A 588 -10.24 -15.04 15.10
N GLY A 589 -11.46 -15.50 14.75
CA GLY A 589 -12.56 -14.61 14.39
C GLY A 589 -12.86 -13.57 15.47
N TYR A 590 -12.95 -14.01 16.73
CA TYR A 590 -13.09 -13.09 17.86
C TYR A 590 -11.93 -12.08 17.98
N ALA A 591 -10.69 -12.55 17.93
CA ALA A 591 -9.52 -11.71 18.09
C ALA A 591 -9.34 -10.71 16.92
N ALA A 592 -9.50 -11.17 15.68
CA ALA A 592 -9.40 -10.37 14.48
C ALA A 592 -10.48 -9.27 14.44
N THR A 593 -11.73 -9.60 14.80
CA THR A 593 -12.84 -8.64 14.79
C THR A 593 -12.72 -7.59 15.90
N ASN A 594 -12.28 -7.97 17.11
CA ASN A 594 -12.30 -7.07 18.25
C ASN A 594 -10.97 -6.34 18.47
N TRP A 595 -9.83 -6.95 18.10
CA TRP A 595 -8.50 -6.46 18.48
C TRP A 595 -7.57 -6.16 17.32
N PHE A 596 -7.86 -6.68 16.13
CA PHE A 596 -7.10 -6.39 14.91
C PHE A 596 -7.95 -5.92 13.72
N PRO A 597 -9.08 -5.19 13.91
CA PRO A 597 -9.91 -4.78 12.77
C PRO A 597 -9.14 -3.88 11.80
N ASP A 598 -8.35 -2.94 12.33
CA ASP A 598 -7.59 -1.95 11.54
C ASP A 598 -6.54 -2.66 10.68
N GLN A 599 -5.81 -3.59 11.26
CA GLN A 599 -4.80 -4.37 10.56
C GLN A 599 -5.43 -5.31 9.53
N MET A 600 -6.58 -5.93 9.82
CA MET A 600 -7.32 -6.76 8.84
C MET A 600 -7.74 -5.94 7.61
N LEU A 601 -8.31 -4.75 7.84
CA LEU A 601 -8.71 -3.83 6.76
C LEU A 601 -7.50 -3.36 5.96
N ALA A 602 -6.41 -2.97 6.65
CA ALA A 602 -5.16 -2.54 6.03
C ALA A 602 -4.54 -3.67 5.18
N ALA A 603 -4.48 -4.91 5.69
CA ALA A 603 -3.97 -6.06 4.95
C ALA A 603 -4.82 -6.38 3.71
N GLY A 604 -6.15 -6.26 3.80
CA GLY A 604 -7.06 -6.41 2.66
C GLY A 604 -6.82 -5.34 1.60
N MET A 605 -6.62 -4.08 2.01
CA MET A 605 -6.28 -2.97 1.11
C MET A 605 -4.98 -3.23 0.34
N VAL A 606 -3.95 -3.73 1.03
CA VAL A 606 -2.67 -4.11 0.41
C VAL A 606 -2.85 -5.28 -0.55
N PHE A 607 -3.67 -6.28 -0.19
CA PHE A 607 -3.96 -7.41 -1.08
C PHE A 607 -4.57 -6.91 -2.38
N ASP A 608 -5.60 -6.05 -2.28
CA ASP A 608 -6.24 -5.45 -3.43
C ASP A 608 -5.28 -4.56 -4.22
N HIS A 609 -4.36 -3.83 -3.57
CA HIS A 609 -3.34 -3.02 -4.28
C HIS A 609 -2.44 -3.89 -5.16
N PHE A 610 -1.98 -5.02 -4.64
CA PHE A 610 -1.12 -5.95 -5.36
C PHE A 610 -1.87 -6.67 -6.51
N THR A 611 -3.13 -7.05 -6.33
CA THR A 611 -3.93 -7.59 -7.44
C THR A 611 -4.16 -6.54 -8.52
N ARG A 612 -4.42 -5.28 -8.13
CA ARG A 612 -4.52 -4.13 -9.04
C ARG A 612 -3.23 -3.87 -9.81
N GLN A 613 -2.06 -3.98 -9.16
CA GLN A 613 -0.76 -3.86 -9.84
C GLN A 613 -0.58 -4.93 -10.93
N LEU A 614 -0.93 -6.20 -10.64
CA LEU A 614 -0.87 -7.23 -11.68
C LEU A 614 -1.86 -6.93 -12.80
N ALA A 615 -3.08 -6.54 -12.46
CA ALA A 615 -4.18 -6.31 -13.40
C ALA A 615 -4.11 -4.99 -14.16
N ARG A 616 -3.12 -4.13 -13.87
CA ARG A 616 -3.07 -2.75 -14.38
C ARG A 616 -3.10 -2.72 -15.91
N PRO A 617 -4.06 -2.03 -16.53
CA PRO A 617 -4.24 -2.04 -17.97
C PRO A 617 -3.23 -1.12 -18.65
N GLU A 618 -3.12 -1.26 -19.96
CA GLU A 618 -2.42 -0.28 -20.79
C GLU A 618 -3.14 1.08 -20.69
N ARG A 619 -2.40 2.18 -20.81
CA ARG A 619 -3.01 3.53 -20.83
C ARG A 619 -3.45 3.88 -22.27
N GLY A 620 -4.22 4.94 -22.42
CA GLY A 620 -4.59 5.48 -23.73
C GLY A 620 -5.81 4.81 -24.36
N ASP A 621 -5.94 4.91 -25.67
CA ASP A 621 -7.15 4.53 -26.39
C ASP A 621 -7.38 3.02 -26.45
N HIS A 622 -8.62 2.61 -26.20
CA HIS A 622 -9.04 1.22 -26.25
C HIS A 622 -10.23 1.02 -27.20
N ILE A 623 -10.21 -0.07 -27.95
CA ILE A 623 -11.26 -0.49 -28.87
C ILE A 623 -11.84 -1.83 -28.45
N ARG A 624 -13.04 -2.13 -28.97
CA ARG A 624 -13.72 -3.39 -28.68
C ARG A 624 -13.16 -4.53 -29.53
N ASP A 625 -12.78 -5.61 -28.88
CA ASP A 625 -12.48 -6.92 -29.47
C ASP A 625 -13.36 -7.99 -28.81
N GLY A 626 -14.42 -8.40 -29.53
CA GLY A 626 -15.47 -9.24 -28.96
C GLY A 626 -16.10 -8.59 -27.74
N ASP A 627 -15.88 -9.20 -26.57
CA ASP A 627 -16.44 -8.77 -25.29
C ASP A 627 -15.47 -7.96 -24.41
N ILE A 628 -14.27 -7.68 -24.92
CA ILE A 628 -13.16 -7.10 -24.17
C ILE A 628 -12.72 -5.78 -24.83
N LEU A 629 -12.34 -4.81 -24.01
CA LEU A 629 -11.67 -3.59 -24.43
C LEU A 629 -10.16 -3.82 -24.41
N ARG A 630 -9.50 -3.63 -25.56
CA ARG A 630 -8.06 -3.78 -25.76
C ARG A 630 -7.45 -2.47 -26.21
N SER A 631 -6.20 -2.21 -25.81
CA SER A 631 -5.46 -1.05 -26.29
C SER A 631 -5.35 -1.10 -27.81
N VAL A 632 -5.45 0.07 -28.45
CA VAL A 632 -5.21 0.21 -29.90
C VAL A 632 -3.77 -0.16 -30.28
N GLU A 633 -2.84 -0.10 -29.32
CA GLU A 633 -1.43 -0.43 -29.54
C GLU A 633 -1.16 -1.93 -29.62
N ASP A 634 -2.07 -2.76 -29.08
CA ASP A 634 -1.90 -4.22 -29.00
C ASP A 634 -2.58 -4.98 -30.13
N THR A 635 -3.30 -4.29 -31.00
CA THR A 635 -4.18 -4.92 -31.97
C THR A 635 -4.06 -4.31 -33.36
N GLN A 636 -4.26 -5.15 -34.37
CA GLN A 636 -4.40 -4.70 -35.76
C GLN A 636 -5.86 -4.40 -36.13
N LEU A 637 -6.77 -4.50 -35.16
CA LEU A 637 -8.18 -4.18 -35.37
C LEU A 637 -8.34 -2.70 -35.69
N GLU A 638 -9.01 -2.40 -36.78
CA GLU A 638 -9.39 -1.04 -37.15
C GLU A 638 -10.70 -0.66 -36.45
N GLY A 639 -10.74 0.52 -35.82
CA GLY A 639 -11.93 1.02 -35.14
C GLY A 639 -11.71 2.36 -34.47
N ALA A 640 -12.79 3.08 -34.18
CA ALA A 640 -12.72 4.28 -33.35
C ALA A 640 -12.57 3.87 -31.87
N PRO A 641 -11.72 4.56 -31.08
CA PRO A 641 -11.65 4.36 -29.64
C PRO A 641 -13.04 4.44 -28.99
N LEU A 642 -13.30 3.59 -28.01
CA LEU A 642 -14.53 3.62 -27.21
C LEU A 642 -14.30 4.19 -25.81
N VAL A 643 -13.06 4.12 -25.32
CA VAL A 643 -12.64 4.69 -24.04
C VAL A 643 -11.14 5.00 -24.10
N THR A 644 -10.73 6.08 -23.46
CA THR A 644 -9.33 6.46 -23.25
C THR A 644 -9.00 6.25 -21.78
N ILE A 645 -8.11 5.29 -21.49
CA ILE A 645 -7.69 4.97 -20.13
C ILE A 645 -6.67 6.00 -19.64
N PRO A 646 -6.90 6.69 -18.51
CA PRO A 646 -5.98 7.70 -17.99
C PRO A 646 -4.65 7.08 -17.58
N ASN A 647 -3.57 7.81 -17.84
CA ASN A 647 -2.22 7.44 -17.42
C ASN A 647 -1.96 7.83 -15.97
N GLY A 648 -1.88 6.85 -15.08
CA GLY A 648 -1.73 7.11 -13.65
C GLY A 648 -3.03 7.53 -12.97
N SER A 649 -2.88 8.21 -11.84
CA SER A 649 -4.01 8.51 -10.96
C SER A 649 -4.94 9.61 -11.47
N THR A 650 -6.21 9.54 -11.05
CA THR A 650 -7.24 10.57 -11.30
C THR A 650 -8.05 10.86 -10.03
N GLY A 651 -8.62 12.06 -9.91
CA GLY A 651 -9.36 12.54 -8.74
C GLY A 651 -10.88 12.42 -8.81
N TYR A 652 -11.43 11.28 -9.27
CA TYR A 652 -12.89 11.11 -9.34
C TYR A 652 -13.54 11.16 -7.96
N TYR A 653 -14.68 11.86 -7.86
CA TYR A 653 -15.49 11.96 -6.63
C TYR A 653 -14.71 12.49 -5.42
N GLY A 654 -13.69 13.34 -5.64
CA GLY A 654 -12.82 13.81 -4.56
C GLY A 654 -11.92 12.72 -3.96
N GLN A 655 -11.81 11.55 -4.61
CA GLN A 655 -10.98 10.43 -4.17
C GLN A 655 -9.89 10.11 -5.19
N LEU A 656 -8.74 9.68 -4.69
CA LEU A 656 -7.66 9.22 -5.53
C LEU A 656 -8.02 7.85 -6.11
N THR A 657 -7.98 7.72 -7.42
CA THR A 657 -8.28 6.47 -8.13
C THR A 657 -7.15 6.14 -9.08
N PHE A 658 -6.93 4.85 -9.35
CA PHE A 658 -5.86 4.39 -10.22
C PHE A 658 -6.27 4.44 -11.70
N GLY A 659 -5.27 4.47 -12.58
CA GLY A 659 -5.44 4.36 -14.03
C GLY A 659 -4.44 3.39 -14.66
N GLY A 660 -4.37 3.41 -15.99
CA GLY A 660 -3.46 2.59 -16.77
C GLY A 660 -1.99 2.99 -16.60
N LYS A 661 -1.10 2.16 -17.13
CA LYS A 661 0.35 2.39 -17.21
C LYS A 661 0.93 1.54 -18.34
N LEU A 662 1.82 2.14 -19.13
CA LEU A 662 2.64 1.46 -20.15
C LEU A 662 3.20 0.15 -19.62
N VAL A 663 2.99 -0.97 -20.30
CA VAL A 663 3.61 -2.25 -19.93
C VAL A 663 5.11 -2.23 -20.23
N GLU A 664 5.47 -1.65 -21.37
CA GLU A 664 6.80 -1.59 -21.94
C GLU A 664 7.62 -0.38 -21.47
N ASN A 665 8.94 -0.48 -21.67
CA ASN A 665 9.86 0.65 -21.58
C ASN A 665 10.00 1.24 -22.98
N ARG A 666 9.34 2.36 -23.27
CA ARG A 666 9.47 3.01 -24.58
C ARG A 666 10.85 3.62 -24.75
N LEU A 667 11.31 3.53 -25.98
CA LEU A 667 12.47 4.24 -26.48
C LEU A 667 12.05 5.62 -26.99
N CYS A 668 13.02 6.51 -27.19
CA CYS A 668 12.79 7.84 -27.76
C CYS A 668 12.65 7.76 -29.28
N GLU A 669 11.76 6.91 -29.77
CA GLU A 669 11.60 6.70 -31.20
C GLU A 669 10.85 7.86 -31.85
N SER A 670 11.16 8.12 -33.12
CA SER A 670 10.33 8.99 -33.95
C SER A 670 8.98 8.32 -34.20
N ASP A 671 7.99 8.66 -33.39
CA ASP A 671 6.63 8.14 -33.56
C ASP A 671 5.83 9.04 -34.51
N TRP A 672 5.07 8.39 -35.39
CA TRP A 672 3.97 8.98 -36.15
C TRP A 672 2.68 8.83 -35.32
N GLY A 673 2.73 9.25 -34.06
CA GLY A 673 1.72 8.95 -33.05
C GLY A 673 0.30 9.18 -33.56
N THR A 674 -0.62 8.33 -33.10
CA THR A 674 -2.08 8.47 -33.29
C THR A 674 -2.63 9.80 -32.72
N ASP A 675 -1.82 10.54 -31.95
CA ASP A 675 -2.09 11.88 -31.42
C ASP A 675 -1.73 13.02 -32.39
N GLY A 676 -1.25 12.72 -33.60
CA GLY A 676 -0.92 13.72 -34.62
C GLY A 676 0.34 14.55 -34.34
N LYS A 677 1.11 14.24 -33.27
CA LYS A 677 2.37 14.91 -32.95
C LYS A 677 3.53 14.07 -33.48
N VAL A 678 4.25 14.60 -34.48
CA VAL A 678 5.52 14.01 -34.93
C VAL A 678 6.54 14.21 -33.81
N ASN A 679 6.84 13.16 -33.05
CA ASN A 679 8.03 13.17 -32.22
C ASN A 679 9.23 13.07 -33.17
N PRO A 680 10.14 14.07 -33.22
CA PRO A 680 11.27 14.03 -34.14
C PRO A 680 12.25 12.87 -33.86
N GLY A 681 12.03 12.10 -32.79
CA GLY A 681 12.93 11.08 -32.29
C GLY A 681 14.16 11.71 -31.63
N CYS A 682 14.94 10.88 -30.96
CA CYS A 682 16.28 11.20 -30.49
C CYS A 682 17.38 10.90 -31.53
N GLY A 683 17.00 10.52 -32.77
CA GLY A 683 17.92 10.22 -33.88
C GLY A 683 18.69 8.91 -33.68
N GLU A 684 20.00 8.94 -33.82
CA GLU A 684 20.88 7.76 -33.60
C GLU A 684 20.71 7.17 -32.18
N TYR A 685 20.29 8.00 -31.21
CA TYR A 685 20.14 7.59 -29.82
C TYR A 685 18.79 6.93 -29.49
N ASP A 686 17.87 6.77 -30.45
CA ASP A 686 16.54 6.18 -30.20
C ASP A 686 16.66 4.82 -29.49
N ALA A 687 17.57 3.95 -29.95
CA ALA A 687 17.83 2.64 -29.37
C ALA A 687 18.39 2.66 -27.94
N ASP A 688 19.03 3.76 -27.53
CA ASP A 688 19.73 3.89 -26.25
C ASP A 688 18.98 4.78 -25.24
N TYR A 689 17.95 5.50 -25.69
CA TYR A 689 17.28 6.54 -24.90
C TYR A 689 15.91 6.09 -24.39
N THR A 690 15.92 5.30 -23.31
CA THR A 690 14.67 4.87 -22.64
C THR A 690 13.94 6.05 -21.99
N MET A 691 12.65 6.20 -22.30
CA MET A 691 11.80 7.31 -21.90
C MET A 691 10.97 7.03 -20.63
N ASN A 692 10.66 5.77 -20.35
CA ASN A 692 9.88 5.39 -19.17
C ASN A 692 10.28 4.02 -18.60
N ALA A 693 9.77 3.74 -17.40
CA ALA A 693 9.78 2.43 -16.76
C ALA A 693 8.34 1.87 -16.75
N GLY A 694 8.10 0.82 -17.52
CA GLY A 694 6.80 0.17 -17.70
C GLY A 694 6.34 -0.66 -16.51
N SER A 695 5.09 -1.14 -16.58
CA SER A 695 4.40 -1.92 -15.54
C SER A 695 4.85 -3.38 -15.48
N TYR A 696 5.62 -3.84 -16.48
CA TYR A 696 6.18 -5.20 -16.53
C TYR A 696 6.82 -5.62 -15.19
N TYR A 697 7.61 -4.74 -14.59
CA TYR A 697 8.35 -5.06 -13.37
C TYR A 697 7.41 -5.19 -12.17
N GLU A 698 6.50 -4.24 -11.95
CA GLU A 698 5.51 -4.36 -10.87
C GLU A 698 4.71 -5.66 -10.98
N LYS A 699 4.24 -5.99 -12.19
CA LYS A 699 3.52 -7.24 -12.47
C LYS A 699 4.34 -8.49 -12.14
N ALA A 700 5.63 -8.50 -12.46
CA ALA A 700 6.51 -9.63 -12.19
C ALA A 700 6.69 -9.90 -10.68
N TRP A 701 6.70 -8.84 -9.86
CA TRP A 701 6.97 -8.96 -8.42
C TRP A 701 5.74 -9.34 -7.57
N VAL A 702 4.51 -9.29 -8.10
CA VAL A 702 3.28 -9.45 -7.30
C VAL A 702 3.22 -10.80 -6.55
N ALA A 703 3.56 -11.91 -7.21
CA ALA A 703 3.54 -13.22 -6.53
C ALA A 703 4.59 -13.32 -5.42
N TYR A 704 5.77 -12.68 -5.59
CA TYR A 704 6.74 -12.53 -4.51
C TYR A 704 6.13 -11.73 -3.37
N LEU A 705 5.50 -10.59 -3.65
CA LEU A 705 4.90 -9.75 -2.63
C LEU A 705 3.80 -10.46 -1.83
N MET A 706 3.04 -11.37 -2.44
CA MET A 706 1.97 -12.08 -1.73
C MET A 706 2.40 -13.37 -1.02
N ALA A 707 3.42 -14.07 -1.52
CA ALA A 707 3.81 -15.41 -1.04
C ALA A 707 5.06 -15.46 -0.16
N GLU A 708 5.89 -14.42 -0.17
CA GLU A 708 7.13 -14.35 0.61
C GLU A 708 6.84 -14.49 2.12
N SER A 709 7.34 -15.58 2.73
CA SER A 709 7.06 -15.97 4.13
C SER A 709 8.31 -16.06 5.02
N GLU A 710 9.43 -15.45 4.63
CA GLU A 710 10.63 -15.34 5.46
C GLU A 710 10.39 -14.52 6.71
N ASP A 711 10.87 -15.05 7.84
CA ASP A 711 10.78 -14.43 9.14
C ASP A 711 12.01 -13.58 9.44
N ASN A 712 11.78 -12.37 9.94
CA ASN A 712 12.83 -11.49 10.49
C ASN A 712 12.53 -11.12 11.96
N PHE A 713 11.74 -11.95 12.65
CA PHE A 713 11.19 -11.66 13.97
C PHE A 713 12.17 -11.95 15.09
N ILE A 714 12.34 -10.99 16.01
CA ILE A 714 12.96 -11.21 17.30
C ILE A 714 11.91 -11.77 18.26
N SER A 715 12.11 -13.02 18.64
CA SER A 715 11.46 -13.67 19.78
C SER A 715 12.44 -14.71 20.34
N ASP A 716 12.45 -14.84 21.67
CA ASP A 716 13.21 -15.84 22.44
C ASP A 716 12.24 -16.85 23.08
N SER A 717 11.21 -17.26 22.33
CA SER A 717 10.22 -18.22 22.83
C SER A 717 10.80 -19.63 22.84
N ARG A 718 10.28 -20.51 23.70
CA ARG A 718 10.68 -21.92 23.68
C ARG A 718 10.31 -22.58 22.34
N GLU A 719 9.21 -22.16 21.73
CA GLU A 719 8.70 -22.71 20.48
C GLU A 719 9.71 -22.54 19.34
N ASP A 720 10.49 -21.45 19.34
CA ASP A 720 11.55 -21.20 18.37
C ASP A 720 12.60 -22.31 18.29
N PHE A 721 12.79 -23.06 19.38
CA PHE A 721 13.73 -24.18 19.46
C PHE A 721 13.09 -25.55 19.23
N VAL A 722 11.76 -25.61 19.17
CA VAL A 722 10.98 -26.86 19.01
C VAL A 722 10.38 -26.93 17.60
N ASP A 723 9.76 -25.85 17.16
CA ASP A 723 9.14 -25.69 15.86
C ASP A 723 9.12 -24.20 15.46
N GLY A 724 10.07 -23.76 14.64
CA GLY A 724 10.14 -22.37 14.16
C GLY A 724 9.21 -22.09 12.96
N ARG A 725 8.47 -23.09 12.46
CA ARG A 725 7.72 -22.97 11.20
C ARG A 725 6.52 -22.04 11.29
N TYR A 726 5.95 -21.87 12.48
CA TYR A 726 4.82 -20.95 12.71
C TYR A 726 5.16 -19.49 12.34
N ARG A 727 6.46 -19.14 12.31
CA ARG A 727 6.97 -17.82 11.94
C ARG A 727 6.86 -17.51 10.44
N ALA A 728 6.69 -18.54 9.62
CA ALA A 728 6.58 -18.38 8.18
C ALA A 728 5.16 -17.92 7.79
N GLY A 729 4.91 -16.62 7.94
CA GLY A 729 3.65 -15.97 7.57
C GLY A 729 3.79 -15.11 6.32
N SER A 730 2.83 -15.24 5.40
CA SER A 730 2.68 -14.42 4.18
C SER A 730 1.26 -13.85 4.06
N MET A 731 1.02 -13.00 3.07
CA MET A 731 -0.35 -12.57 2.76
C MET A 731 -1.22 -13.73 2.25
N ALA A 732 -0.63 -14.74 1.62
CA ALA A 732 -1.33 -15.97 1.27
C ALA A 732 -1.78 -16.79 2.50
N ASP A 733 -1.21 -16.54 3.68
CA ASP A 733 -1.67 -17.12 4.93
C ASP A 733 -2.81 -16.32 5.56
N VAL A 734 -2.78 -14.99 5.41
CA VAL A 734 -3.86 -14.10 5.86
C VAL A 734 -5.11 -14.26 4.99
N PHE A 735 -4.94 -14.36 3.66
CA PHE A 735 -6.03 -14.49 2.69
C PHE A 735 -5.86 -15.72 1.79
N PRO A 736 -5.97 -16.95 2.32
CA PRO A 736 -5.65 -18.16 1.57
C PRO A 736 -6.58 -18.37 0.37
N GLU A 737 -7.90 -18.26 0.53
CA GLU A 737 -8.80 -18.41 -0.61
C GLU A 737 -8.65 -17.27 -1.63
N GLY A 738 -8.35 -16.04 -1.16
CA GLY A 738 -8.08 -14.90 -2.03
C GLY A 738 -6.86 -15.12 -2.93
N TYR A 739 -5.74 -15.52 -2.32
CA TYR A 739 -4.52 -15.82 -3.07
C TYR A 739 -4.71 -16.99 -4.04
N ARG A 740 -5.40 -18.05 -3.60
CA ARG A 740 -5.71 -19.23 -4.44
C ARG A 740 -6.51 -18.85 -5.68
N ARG A 741 -7.60 -18.11 -5.50
CA ARG A 741 -8.47 -17.70 -6.63
C ARG A 741 -7.71 -16.79 -7.57
N TRP A 742 -6.98 -15.82 -7.03
CA TRP A 742 -6.17 -14.89 -7.83
C TRP A 742 -5.14 -15.64 -8.68
N ILE A 743 -4.28 -16.46 -8.08
CA ILE A 743 -3.23 -17.18 -8.83
C ILE A 743 -3.83 -18.19 -9.81
N ALA A 744 -4.87 -18.94 -9.42
CA ALA A 744 -5.50 -19.93 -10.27
C ALA A 744 -6.08 -19.32 -11.54
N ASN A 745 -6.73 -18.16 -11.45
CA ASN A 745 -7.33 -17.50 -12.59
C ASN A 745 -6.29 -16.76 -13.45
N TYR A 746 -5.30 -16.07 -12.86
CA TYR A 746 -4.26 -15.38 -13.66
C TYR A 746 -3.25 -16.31 -14.35
N LEU A 747 -3.18 -17.59 -13.97
CA LEU A 747 -2.46 -18.62 -14.73
C LEU A 747 -3.23 -19.11 -15.96
N THR A 748 -4.49 -18.72 -16.11
CA THR A 748 -5.29 -18.92 -17.33
C THR A 748 -5.31 -17.65 -18.19
N ALA A 749 -5.86 -17.73 -19.40
CA ALA A 749 -6.20 -16.55 -20.19
C ALA A 749 -7.71 -16.23 -20.14
N ASP A 750 -8.39 -16.66 -19.07
CA ASP A 750 -9.83 -16.46 -18.86
C ASP A 750 -10.13 -15.02 -18.41
N LEU A 751 -10.29 -14.13 -19.38
CA LEU A 751 -10.55 -12.72 -19.14
C LEU A 751 -11.90 -12.45 -18.48
N ASP A 752 -12.89 -13.35 -18.60
CA ASP A 752 -14.17 -13.24 -17.87
C ASP A 752 -13.98 -13.19 -16.35
N THR A 753 -12.88 -13.77 -15.86
CA THR A 753 -12.57 -13.85 -14.43
C THR A 753 -11.48 -12.89 -13.98
N THR A 754 -10.63 -12.42 -14.88
CA THR A 754 -9.39 -11.69 -14.55
C THR A 754 -9.33 -10.26 -15.07
N ALA A 755 -10.22 -9.89 -15.99
CA ALA A 755 -10.26 -8.55 -16.54
C ALA A 755 -10.73 -7.51 -15.51
N LEU A 756 -10.18 -6.31 -15.62
CA LEU A 756 -10.72 -5.16 -14.91
C LEU A 756 -12.04 -4.73 -15.57
N HIS A 757 -12.78 -3.85 -14.90
CA HIS A 757 -14.10 -3.47 -15.38
C HIS A 757 -14.17 -1.96 -15.66
N ILE A 758 -14.75 -1.60 -16.80
CA ILE A 758 -15.11 -0.22 -17.13
C ILE A 758 -16.62 -0.06 -16.97
N GLY A 759 -17.06 0.99 -16.27
CA GLY A 759 -18.48 1.31 -16.12
C GLY A 759 -19.13 1.55 -17.49
N ALA A 760 -20.31 0.99 -17.69
CA ALA A 760 -21.05 1.07 -18.94
C ALA A 760 -22.46 1.63 -18.70
N SER A 761 -22.95 2.46 -19.62
CA SER A 761 -24.31 3.01 -19.55
C SER A 761 -25.35 1.95 -19.90
N GLU A 762 -25.02 1.09 -20.85
CA GLU A 762 -25.76 -0.09 -21.28
C GLU A 762 -24.75 -1.19 -21.67
N PRO A 763 -25.15 -2.48 -21.73
CA PRO A 763 -24.26 -3.56 -22.13
C PRO A 763 -23.47 -3.26 -23.41
N GLY A 764 -22.13 -3.28 -23.30
CA GLY A 764 -21.22 -3.03 -24.40
C GLY A 764 -20.91 -1.54 -24.69
N VAL A 765 -21.56 -0.57 -24.05
CA VAL A 765 -21.29 0.85 -24.30
C VAL A 765 -20.62 1.48 -23.07
N PRO A 766 -19.29 1.73 -23.10
CA PRO A 766 -18.60 2.39 -22.00
C PRO A 766 -19.26 3.73 -21.68
N ALA A 767 -19.42 4.02 -20.39
CA ALA A 767 -19.86 5.33 -19.95
C ALA A 767 -18.65 6.27 -19.97
N VAL A 768 -18.61 7.18 -20.95
CA VAL A 768 -17.50 8.09 -21.19
C VAL A 768 -17.96 9.54 -21.30
N GLU A 769 -17.06 10.44 -20.95
CA GLU A 769 -17.14 11.87 -21.16
C GLU A 769 -16.15 12.24 -22.27
N GLU A 770 -16.64 12.95 -23.28
CA GLU A 770 -15.81 13.45 -24.38
C GLU A 770 -15.20 14.80 -23.98
N VAL A 771 -13.87 14.87 -23.95
CA VAL A 771 -13.12 16.09 -23.66
C VAL A 771 -12.19 16.41 -24.82
N LEU A 772 -12.40 17.58 -25.43
CA LEU A 772 -11.56 18.08 -26.50
C LEU A 772 -10.23 18.63 -25.95
N GLN A 773 -9.12 18.11 -26.47
CA GLN A 773 -7.78 18.59 -26.19
C GLN A 773 -7.50 19.90 -26.96
N PRO A 774 -6.48 20.68 -26.57
CA PRO A 774 -6.13 21.94 -27.25
C PRO A 774 -5.80 21.78 -28.75
N ASP A 775 -5.36 20.60 -29.17
CA ASP A 775 -5.09 20.26 -30.57
C ASP A 775 -6.32 19.81 -31.37
N GLY A 776 -7.50 19.76 -30.73
CA GLY A 776 -8.77 19.36 -31.31
C GLY A 776 -9.04 17.85 -31.29
N THR A 777 -8.16 17.04 -30.71
CA THR A 777 -8.42 15.60 -30.49
C THR A 777 -9.45 15.39 -29.39
N ALA A 778 -10.36 14.43 -29.57
CA ALA A 778 -11.37 14.09 -28.56
C ALA A 778 -10.89 12.90 -27.74
N MET A 779 -10.72 13.10 -26.42
CA MET A 779 -10.44 12.01 -25.47
C MET A 779 -11.74 11.53 -24.84
N LEU A 780 -11.93 10.21 -24.79
CA LEU A 780 -13.15 9.57 -24.27
C LEU A 780 -12.90 9.03 -22.87
N TRP A 781 -12.81 9.92 -21.89
CA TRP A 781 -12.49 9.51 -20.52
C TRP A 781 -13.64 8.75 -19.87
N PRO A 782 -13.40 7.68 -19.10
CA PRO A 782 -14.47 6.99 -18.41
C PRO A 782 -15.13 7.90 -17.36
N THR A 783 -16.46 7.85 -17.23
CA THR A 783 -17.20 8.63 -16.22
C THR A 783 -17.16 7.98 -14.84
N TYR A 784 -16.85 6.68 -14.81
CA TYR A 784 -16.60 5.93 -13.58
C TYR A 784 -15.11 5.59 -13.48
N PRO A 785 -14.55 5.51 -12.27
CA PRO A 785 -13.24 4.90 -12.04
C PRO A 785 -13.17 3.47 -12.60
N ILE A 786 -11.96 2.96 -12.79
CA ILE A 786 -11.77 1.56 -13.20
C ILE A 786 -12.20 0.65 -12.04
N GLY A 787 -13.08 -0.31 -12.32
CA GLY A 787 -13.55 -1.33 -11.39
C GLY A 787 -12.52 -2.43 -11.20
N THR A 788 -12.23 -2.77 -9.95
CA THR A 788 -11.16 -3.70 -9.56
C THR A 788 -11.67 -4.90 -8.81
N ILE A 789 -10.99 -6.04 -8.92
CA ILE A 789 -11.45 -7.28 -8.31
C ILE A 789 -10.85 -7.45 -6.91
N THR A 790 -11.73 -7.59 -5.93
CA THR A 790 -11.42 -8.07 -4.57
C THR A 790 -11.58 -9.58 -4.56
N TRP A 791 -10.50 -10.32 -4.30
CA TRP A 791 -10.47 -11.79 -4.47
C TRP A 791 -10.74 -12.58 -3.19
N TRP A 792 -10.61 -11.93 -2.03
CA TRP A 792 -10.56 -12.57 -0.72
C TRP A 792 -11.89 -12.55 0.05
N THR A 793 -12.93 -11.92 -0.50
CA THR A 793 -14.32 -12.03 -0.02
C THR A 793 -14.87 -13.44 -0.23
N LYS A 794 -16.03 -13.77 0.36
CA LYS A 794 -16.66 -15.10 0.21
C LYS A 794 -16.85 -15.48 -1.26
N GLU A 795 -17.34 -14.53 -2.05
CA GLU A 795 -17.35 -14.57 -3.51
C GLU A 795 -16.64 -13.33 -4.03
N PRO A 796 -15.80 -13.41 -5.09
CA PRO A 796 -15.10 -12.24 -5.62
C PRO A 796 -16.07 -11.14 -6.07
N GLU A 797 -15.68 -9.90 -5.80
CA GLU A 797 -16.48 -8.71 -6.11
C GLU A 797 -15.66 -7.70 -6.92
N VAL A 798 -16.34 -6.98 -7.79
CA VAL A 798 -15.77 -5.85 -8.52
C VAL A 798 -16.16 -4.58 -7.78
N CYS A 799 -15.15 -3.80 -7.41
CA CYS A 799 -15.30 -2.61 -6.61
C CYS A 799 -14.92 -1.36 -7.40
N PHE A 800 -15.81 -0.38 -7.38
CA PHE A 800 -15.64 0.96 -7.95
C PHE A 800 -15.51 1.98 -6.81
N ALA A 801 -14.63 2.97 -6.96
CA ALA A 801 -14.68 4.15 -6.10
C ALA A 801 -15.95 4.96 -6.43
N ALA A 802 -16.56 5.52 -5.39
CA ALA A 802 -17.80 6.30 -5.45
C ALA A 802 -17.72 7.50 -4.49
N GLU A 803 -18.68 8.41 -4.57
CA GLU A 803 -18.75 9.57 -3.67
C GLU A 803 -18.79 9.13 -2.22
N GLY A 804 -17.71 9.42 -1.50
CA GLY A 804 -17.57 9.11 -0.09
C GLY A 804 -17.44 7.62 0.27
N THR A 805 -17.29 6.70 -0.69
CA THR A 805 -17.19 5.26 -0.37
C THR A 805 -16.62 4.43 -1.52
N GLN A 806 -16.49 3.12 -1.32
CA GLN A 806 -16.25 2.15 -2.39
C GLN A 806 -17.48 1.25 -2.53
N VAL A 807 -18.02 1.14 -3.74
CA VAL A 807 -19.14 0.25 -4.04
C VAL A 807 -18.65 -1.02 -4.69
N CYS A 808 -18.90 -2.15 -4.03
CA CYS A 808 -18.57 -3.48 -4.50
C CYS A 808 -19.81 -4.22 -4.95
N ASN A 809 -19.70 -4.95 -6.06
CA ASN A 809 -20.81 -5.66 -6.67
C ASN A 809 -20.31 -6.84 -7.50
N ARG A 810 -21.19 -7.78 -7.84
CA ARG A 810 -20.87 -8.96 -8.67
C ARG A 810 -21.29 -8.72 -10.10
N TYR A 811 -20.33 -8.33 -10.95
CA TYR A 811 -20.55 -8.23 -12.39
C TYR A 811 -20.09 -9.52 -13.09
N ASN A 812 -20.80 -9.88 -14.16
CA ASN A 812 -20.23 -10.71 -15.23
C ASN A 812 -19.81 -9.79 -16.39
N ALA A 813 -19.48 -10.37 -17.55
CA ALA A 813 -19.00 -9.64 -18.72
C ALA A 813 -19.85 -8.40 -19.10
N TYR A 814 -21.15 -8.35 -18.74
CA TYR A 814 -22.06 -7.28 -19.17
C TYR A 814 -23.16 -6.85 -18.21
N SER A 815 -23.28 -7.48 -17.04
CA SER A 815 -24.43 -7.28 -16.17
C SER A 815 -24.11 -7.60 -14.72
N ASN A 816 -24.86 -7.00 -13.80
CA ASN A 816 -24.86 -7.40 -12.41
C ASN A 816 -25.62 -8.73 -12.24
N ILE A 817 -24.99 -9.72 -11.64
CA ILE A 817 -25.59 -11.02 -11.35
C ILE A 817 -26.00 -11.12 -9.88
N GLY A 818 -27.31 -11.19 -9.63
CA GLY A 818 -27.85 -11.66 -8.34
C GLY A 818 -27.49 -10.83 -7.10
N ALA A 819 -26.89 -9.65 -7.23
CA ALA A 819 -26.70 -8.72 -6.13
C ALA A 819 -27.90 -7.77 -6.00
N ALA A 820 -28.14 -7.28 -4.79
CA ALA A 820 -29.11 -6.22 -4.56
C ALA A 820 -28.78 -4.98 -5.41
N PHE A 821 -29.78 -4.19 -5.79
CA PHE A 821 -29.53 -2.93 -6.49
C PHE A 821 -28.68 -2.00 -5.61
N VAL A 822 -27.44 -1.73 -6.04
CA VAL A 822 -26.53 -0.77 -5.41
C VAL A 822 -26.56 0.51 -6.25
N PRO A 823 -27.25 1.58 -5.82
CA PRO A 823 -27.55 2.74 -6.67
C PRO A 823 -26.32 3.48 -7.21
N GLN A 824 -25.22 3.47 -6.46
CA GLN A 824 -23.96 4.14 -6.79
C GLN A 824 -23.04 3.27 -7.67
N ALA A 825 -23.33 1.97 -7.83
CA ALA A 825 -22.54 1.10 -8.68
C ALA A 825 -23.00 1.23 -10.15
N PRO A 826 -22.09 1.09 -11.14
CA PRO A 826 -22.47 1.15 -12.55
C PRO A 826 -23.59 0.15 -12.89
N PRO A 827 -24.57 0.52 -13.74
CA PRO A 827 -25.68 -0.39 -14.09
C PRO A 827 -25.22 -1.59 -14.92
N ALA A 828 -24.17 -1.41 -15.72
CA ALA A 828 -23.49 -2.43 -16.48
C ALA A 828 -21.98 -2.13 -16.50
N THR A 829 -21.19 -3.09 -16.97
CA THR A 829 -19.75 -2.98 -17.12
C THR A 829 -19.29 -3.60 -18.44
N MET A 830 -18.04 -3.31 -18.82
CA MET A 830 -17.31 -4.03 -19.86
C MET A 830 -15.96 -4.49 -19.32
N LEU A 831 -15.46 -5.60 -19.87
CA LEU A 831 -14.16 -6.15 -19.52
C LEU A 831 -13.03 -5.33 -20.16
N LEU A 832 -12.00 -5.03 -19.39
CA LEU A 832 -10.79 -4.31 -19.79
C LEU A 832 -9.58 -5.23 -19.66
N ASP A 833 -8.81 -5.36 -20.73
CA ASP A 833 -7.64 -6.24 -20.75
C ASP A 833 -6.58 -5.83 -19.72
N PRO A 834 -6.21 -6.70 -18.78
CA PRO A 834 -5.19 -6.42 -17.79
C PRO A 834 -3.75 -6.48 -18.32
N GLN A 835 -3.52 -6.85 -19.59
CA GLN A 835 -2.19 -7.01 -20.20
C GLN A 835 -1.29 -7.99 -19.43
N VAL A 836 -1.84 -9.17 -19.10
CA VAL A 836 -1.11 -10.23 -18.38
C VAL A 836 -0.93 -11.45 -19.29
N GLY A 837 0.27 -11.56 -19.85
CA GLY A 837 0.68 -12.65 -20.74
C GLY A 837 1.69 -13.60 -20.11
N TRP A 838 2.27 -14.47 -20.94
CA TRP A 838 3.30 -15.43 -20.53
C TRP A 838 4.49 -14.77 -19.83
N GLN A 839 4.90 -13.60 -20.32
CA GLN A 839 6.05 -12.87 -19.78
C GLN A 839 5.86 -12.48 -18.31
N GLN A 840 4.63 -12.31 -17.82
CA GLN A 840 4.33 -12.09 -16.41
C GLN A 840 4.02 -13.40 -15.68
N ARG A 841 3.24 -14.31 -16.28
CA ARG A 841 2.79 -15.57 -15.66
C ARG A 841 3.93 -16.48 -15.20
N LYS A 842 5.05 -16.50 -15.92
CA LYS A 842 6.23 -17.31 -15.52
C LYS A 842 6.77 -16.92 -14.14
N PHE A 843 6.70 -15.63 -13.78
CA PHE A 843 7.10 -15.16 -12.44
C PHE A 843 6.08 -15.53 -11.38
N LEU A 844 4.79 -15.48 -11.73
CA LEU A 844 3.72 -15.95 -10.84
C LEU A 844 3.98 -17.40 -10.41
N ILE A 845 4.31 -18.28 -11.37
CA ILE A 845 4.67 -19.67 -11.09
C ILE A 845 5.95 -19.75 -10.24
N ALA A 846 7.04 -19.14 -10.71
CA ALA A 846 8.35 -19.27 -10.09
C ALA A 846 8.38 -18.77 -8.64
N TYR A 847 7.84 -17.58 -8.35
CA TYR A 847 7.84 -17.03 -7.00
C TYR A 847 6.88 -17.74 -6.07
N THR A 848 5.70 -18.18 -6.56
CA THR A 848 4.80 -18.98 -5.74
C THR A 848 5.50 -20.26 -5.28
N PHE A 849 6.12 -21.02 -6.19
CA PHE A 849 6.85 -22.23 -5.81
C PHE A 849 8.05 -21.98 -4.90
N LEU A 850 8.74 -20.86 -5.10
CA LEU A 850 9.89 -20.51 -4.29
C LEU A 850 9.49 -20.23 -2.83
N TYR A 851 8.41 -19.48 -2.63
CA TYR A 851 8.09 -18.87 -1.33
C TYR A 851 6.93 -19.51 -0.55
N ILE A 852 5.94 -20.14 -1.20
CA ILE A 852 4.70 -20.60 -0.52
C ILE A 852 4.89 -21.81 0.41
N GLY A 853 6.01 -22.53 0.30
CA GLY A 853 6.17 -23.88 0.87
C GLY A 853 6.70 -23.96 2.31
N GLU A 854 7.00 -22.85 2.99
CA GLU A 854 7.72 -22.88 4.28
C GLU A 854 6.86 -23.16 5.50
N ASN A 855 5.58 -22.79 5.47
CA ASN A 855 4.63 -23.14 6.54
C ASN A 855 4.18 -24.62 6.50
N GLU A 856 4.82 -25.46 5.67
CA GLU A 856 4.47 -26.86 5.42
C GLU A 856 3.00 -27.12 5.04
N LYS A 857 2.28 -26.11 4.54
CA LYS A 857 0.93 -26.27 3.99
C LYS A 857 0.99 -27.01 2.65
N ARG A 858 1.17 -28.33 2.71
CA ARG A 858 1.29 -29.24 1.54
C ARG A 858 0.12 -29.14 0.56
N ALA A 859 -1.04 -28.68 1.04
CA ALA A 859 -2.22 -28.43 0.21
C ALA A 859 -1.92 -27.48 -0.96
N TRP A 860 -1.10 -26.45 -0.78
CA TRP A 860 -0.73 -25.53 -1.86
C TRP A 860 0.09 -26.20 -2.96
N LEU A 861 1.09 -26.98 -2.57
CA LEU A 861 1.89 -27.76 -3.51
C LEU A 861 1.03 -28.79 -4.25
N ASP A 862 0.11 -29.46 -3.54
CA ASP A 862 -0.83 -30.39 -4.16
C ASP A 862 -1.79 -29.70 -5.13
N MET A 863 -2.23 -28.48 -4.83
CA MET A 863 -3.06 -27.67 -5.72
C MET A 863 -2.30 -27.18 -6.96
N LEU A 864 -1.01 -26.90 -6.86
CA LEU A 864 -0.17 -26.43 -7.98
C LEU A 864 0.34 -27.56 -8.88
N ARG A 865 0.35 -28.80 -8.40
CA ARG A 865 1.03 -29.91 -9.07
C ARG A 865 0.30 -30.38 -10.33
N LEU A 866 1.07 -30.52 -11.41
CA LEU A 866 0.68 -31.18 -12.65
C LEU A 866 1.58 -32.40 -12.86
N TRP A 867 0.99 -33.50 -13.33
CA TRP A 867 1.74 -34.71 -13.69
C TRP A 867 1.73 -34.90 -15.19
N LYS A 868 2.90 -35.11 -15.82
CA LYS A 868 2.99 -35.48 -17.24
C LYS A 868 3.06 -37.00 -17.37
N MET A 869 2.00 -37.60 -17.88
CA MET A 869 1.89 -39.05 -18.04
C MET A 869 2.90 -39.57 -19.06
N GLY A 870 3.49 -40.74 -18.76
CA GLY A 870 4.52 -41.36 -19.61
C GLY A 870 5.93 -40.87 -19.32
N VAL A 871 6.08 -39.70 -18.68
CA VAL A 871 7.34 -39.25 -18.06
C VAL A 871 7.32 -39.58 -16.56
N GLU A 872 6.20 -39.28 -15.90
CA GLU A 872 5.96 -39.56 -14.50
C GLU A 872 5.04 -40.78 -14.34
N SER A 873 5.15 -41.44 -13.17
CA SER A 873 4.24 -42.52 -12.79
C SER A 873 2.84 -41.97 -12.53
N ASP A 874 1.80 -42.72 -12.93
CA ASP A 874 0.40 -42.39 -12.61
C ASP A 874 0.25 -42.11 -11.10
N PRO A 875 -0.29 -40.96 -10.70
CA PRO A 875 -0.48 -40.64 -9.28
C PRO A 875 -1.51 -41.51 -8.56
N GLY A 876 -2.20 -42.43 -9.27
CA GLY A 876 -3.13 -43.40 -8.68
C GLY A 876 -4.44 -42.79 -8.20
N MET A 877 -4.77 -41.58 -8.67
CA MET A 877 -6.01 -40.88 -8.30
C MET A 877 -7.21 -41.46 -9.06
N PRO A 878 -8.37 -41.63 -8.40
CA PRO A 878 -9.62 -41.98 -9.08
C PRO A 878 -10.00 -40.96 -10.15
N ALA A 879 -10.72 -41.39 -11.19
CA ALA A 879 -11.09 -40.55 -12.32
C ALA A 879 -11.96 -39.35 -11.91
N GLU A 880 -12.83 -39.51 -10.91
CA GLU A 880 -13.67 -38.47 -10.35
C GLU A 880 -12.88 -37.40 -9.56
N ALA A 881 -11.68 -37.74 -9.09
CA ALA A 881 -10.82 -36.90 -8.26
C ALA A 881 -9.69 -36.22 -9.06
N ARG A 882 -9.65 -36.41 -10.39
CA ARG A 882 -8.64 -35.82 -11.27
C ARG A 882 -9.26 -35.19 -12.51
N ILE A 883 -8.55 -34.22 -13.07
CA ILE A 883 -8.81 -33.64 -14.38
C ILE A 883 -7.60 -33.92 -15.25
N GLU A 884 -7.86 -34.28 -16.50
CA GLU A 884 -6.82 -34.54 -17.50
C GLU A 884 -6.92 -33.52 -18.63
N TRP A 885 -5.79 -33.17 -19.23
CA TRP A 885 -5.71 -32.45 -20.49
C TRP A 885 -4.92 -33.29 -21.49
N HIS A 886 -5.54 -33.51 -22.66
CA HIS A 886 -4.98 -34.29 -23.75
C HIS A 886 -4.54 -33.30 -24.83
N SER A 887 -3.24 -33.07 -24.95
CA SER A 887 -2.71 -32.06 -25.87
C SER A 887 -2.86 -32.50 -27.33
N PRO A 888 -2.90 -31.54 -28.29
CA PRO A 888 -2.94 -31.84 -29.73
C PRO A 888 -1.78 -32.72 -30.22
N VAL A 889 -0.66 -32.71 -29.51
CA VAL A 889 0.56 -33.46 -29.84
C VAL A 889 0.67 -34.80 -29.10
N GLY A 890 -0.36 -35.18 -28.33
CA GLY A 890 -0.48 -36.49 -27.67
C GLY A 890 0.11 -36.57 -26.25
N ASP A 891 0.53 -35.45 -25.66
CA ASP A 891 0.91 -35.41 -24.25
C ASP A 891 -0.34 -35.41 -23.36
N ILE A 892 -0.30 -36.13 -22.24
CA ILE A 892 -1.39 -36.12 -21.25
C ILE A 892 -0.87 -35.52 -19.95
N TYR A 893 -1.53 -34.47 -19.50
CA TYR A 893 -1.29 -33.84 -18.21
C TYR A 893 -2.45 -34.12 -17.27
N VAL A 894 -2.15 -34.36 -16.00
CA VAL A 894 -3.14 -34.68 -14.97
C VAL A 894 -2.99 -33.70 -13.81
N ALA A 895 -4.10 -33.31 -13.20
CA ALA A 895 -4.15 -32.53 -11.97
C ALA A 895 -5.21 -33.08 -11.01
N ARG A 896 -5.00 -32.86 -9.70
CA ARG A 896 -5.98 -33.24 -8.67
C ARG A 896 -7.10 -32.21 -8.59
N ARG A 897 -8.35 -32.67 -8.47
CA ARG A 897 -9.53 -31.81 -8.25
C ARG A 897 -9.74 -31.53 -6.76
N PHE A 898 -10.25 -30.33 -6.47
CA PHE A 898 -10.54 -29.85 -5.11
C PHE A 898 -11.99 -29.34 -4.98
N GLY A 899 -12.87 -29.79 -5.88
CA GLY A 899 -14.22 -29.27 -6.02
C GLY A 899 -14.27 -28.00 -6.88
N THR A 900 -15.46 -27.46 -7.07
CA THR A 900 -15.72 -26.27 -7.86
C THR A 900 -16.22 -25.12 -6.99
N GLU A 901 -16.16 -23.90 -7.52
CA GLU A 901 -16.74 -22.69 -6.93
C GLU A 901 -17.32 -21.78 -8.04
N GLU A 902 -18.11 -20.79 -7.66
CA GLU A 902 -18.64 -19.77 -8.58
C GLU A 902 -17.78 -18.50 -8.53
N ILE A 903 -17.34 -18.01 -9.69
CA ILE A 903 -16.67 -16.72 -9.86
C ILE A 903 -17.37 -15.98 -10.98
N PHE A 904 -17.97 -14.82 -10.67
CA PHE A 904 -18.72 -13.99 -11.64
C PHE A 904 -19.76 -14.77 -12.47
N GLY A 905 -20.41 -15.77 -11.84
CA GLY A 905 -21.45 -16.61 -12.46
C GLY A 905 -20.91 -17.77 -13.31
N LYS A 906 -19.60 -18.01 -13.25
CA LYS A 906 -18.92 -19.14 -13.89
C LYS A 906 -18.53 -20.16 -12.83
N THR A 907 -18.96 -21.40 -13.00
CA THR A 907 -18.45 -22.53 -12.21
C THR A 907 -17.02 -22.85 -12.66
N VAL A 908 -16.07 -22.85 -11.73
CA VAL A 908 -14.63 -23.07 -12.00
C VAL A 908 -14.02 -24.07 -11.01
N GLU A 909 -12.95 -24.76 -11.41
CA GLU A 909 -12.19 -25.64 -10.51
C GLU A 909 -11.46 -24.86 -9.40
N ARG A 910 -11.52 -25.35 -8.15
CA ARG A 910 -10.82 -24.73 -7.02
C ARG A 910 -9.31 -24.98 -7.01
N GLY A 911 -8.86 -26.12 -7.53
CA GLY A 911 -7.43 -26.46 -7.55
C GLY A 911 -6.69 -25.62 -8.60
N ILE A 912 -5.50 -25.09 -8.27
CA ILE A 912 -4.75 -24.20 -9.18
C ILE A 912 -4.38 -24.90 -10.49
N GLY A 913 -3.73 -26.06 -10.43
CA GLY A 913 -3.40 -26.87 -11.60
C GLY A 913 -4.64 -27.42 -12.29
N ALA A 914 -5.69 -27.77 -11.52
CA ALA A 914 -6.96 -28.21 -12.08
C ALA A 914 -7.64 -27.10 -12.91
N ARG A 915 -7.59 -25.85 -12.43
CA ARG A 915 -8.09 -24.65 -13.14
C ARG A 915 -7.34 -24.39 -14.44
N VAL A 916 -6.02 -24.58 -14.45
CA VAL A 916 -5.21 -24.49 -15.67
C VAL A 916 -5.62 -25.57 -16.69
N LEU A 917 -5.83 -26.81 -16.25
CA LEU A 917 -6.27 -27.89 -17.15
C LEU A 917 -7.72 -27.73 -17.59
N GLU A 918 -8.61 -27.21 -16.74
CA GLU A 918 -9.99 -26.86 -17.09
C GLU A 918 -10.01 -25.83 -18.22
N TYR A 919 -9.22 -24.75 -18.09
CA TYR A 919 -9.08 -23.76 -19.15
C TYR A 919 -8.47 -24.37 -20.41
N ALA A 920 -7.43 -25.20 -20.29
CA ALA A 920 -6.84 -25.87 -21.45
C ALA A 920 -7.87 -26.77 -22.19
N ASN A 921 -8.73 -27.48 -21.46
CA ASN A 921 -9.82 -28.27 -22.05
C ASN A 921 -10.88 -27.40 -22.74
N SER A 922 -11.23 -26.23 -22.19
CA SER A 922 -12.15 -25.31 -22.87
C SER A 922 -11.57 -24.76 -24.18
N GLN A 923 -10.26 -24.49 -24.21
CA GLN A 923 -9.56 -24.13 -25.45
C GLN A 923 -9.53 -25.29 -26.46
N MET A 924 -9.34 -26.53 -25.98
CA MET A 924 -9.42 -27.71 -26.85
C MET A 924 -10.83 -27.87 -27.44
N GLU A 925 -11.86 -27.66 -26.64
CA GLU A 925 -13.24 -27.65 -27.14
C GLU A 925 -13.46 -26.54 -28.16
N ALA A 926 -12.94 -25.34 -27.94
CA ALA A 926 -13.09 -24.25 -28.91
C ALA A 926 -12.41 -24.56 -30.25
N ALA A 927 -11.25 -25.23 -30.23
CA ALA A 927 -10.41 -25.44 -31.40
C ALA A 927 -10.64 -26.77 -32.15
N TYR A 928 -11.01 -27.86 -31.47
CA TYR A 928 -10.99 -29.23 -32.03
C TYR A 928 -12.32 -29.96 -31.88
N GLU A 929 -12.60 -30.91 -32.78
CA GLU A 929 -13.72 -31.84 -32.67
C GLU A 929 -13.43 -32.88 -31.58
N GLY A 930 -14.48 -33.41 -30.95
CA GLY A 930 -14.36 -34.30 -29.80
C GLY A 930 -15.52 -34.17 -28.83
N GLN A 931 -15.39 -34.83 -27.68
CA GLN A 931 -16.43 -34.91 -26.66
C GLN A 931 -15.87 -34.79 -25.25
N TRP A 932 -16.66 -34.22 -24.36
CA TRP A 932 -16.37 -34.28 -22.92
C TRP A 932 -16.53 -35.71 -22.39
N ASN A 933 -15.70 -36.07 -21.42
CA ASN A 933 -15.87 -37.33 -20.69
C ASN A 933 -17.21 -37.34 -19.92
N ALA A 934 -17.61 -38.51 -19.40
CA ALA A 934 -18.87 -38.65 -18.68
C ALA A 934 -18.99 -37.76 -17.42
N ALA A 935 -17.85 -37.30 -16.87
CA ALA A 935 -17.80 -36.39 -15.73
C ALA A 935 -17.88 -34.91 -16.12
N GLY A 936 -17.79 -34.57 -17.41
CA GLY A 936 -17.75 -33.19 -17.89
C GLY A 936 -16.48 -32.43 -17.54
N THR A 937 -15.38 -33.12 -17.21
CA THR A 937 -14.14 -32.50 -16.69
C THR A 937 -12.99 -32.47 -17.68
N THR A 938 -12.97 -33.40 -18.64
CA THR A 938 -11.88 -33.53 -19.62
C THR A 938 -12.46 -33.58 -21.02
N TYR A 939 -11.91 -32.78 -21.93
CA TYR A 939 -12.25 -32.80 -23.34
C TYR A 939 -11.34 -33.80 -24.06
N LEU A 940 -11.95 -34.77 -24.75
CA LEU A 940 -11.24 -35.79 -25.50
C LEU A 940 -11.36 -35.44 -27.00
N PRO A 941 -10.28 -34.97 -27.64
CA PRO A 941 -10.32 -34.64 -29.06
C PRO A 941 -10.43 -35.91 -29.91
N ASP A 942 -11.14 -35.80 -31.03
CA ASP A 942 -11.21 -36.85 -32.04
C ASP A 942 -9.94 -36.83 -32.90
N TYR A 943 -9.43 -38.02 -33.24
CA TYR A 943 -8.24 -38.19 -34.06
C TYR A 943 -8.60 -38.69 -35.45
N ASP A 944 -8.00 -38.08 -36.47
CA ASP A 944 -8.11 -38.53 -37.84
C ASP A 944 -7.48 -39.95 -37.95
N PRO A 945 -8.24 -40.95 -38.43
CA PRO A 945 -7.79 -42.33 -38.46
C PRO A 945 -6.67 -42.61 -39.48
N VAL A 946 -6.41 -41.68 -40.41
CA VAL A 946 -5.39 -41.78 -41.46
C VAL A 946 -4.10 -41.07 -41.03
N THR A 947 -4.20 -39.85 -40.50
CA THR A 947 -3.03 -39.03 -40.14
C THR A 947 -2.61 -39.20 -38.69
N GLY A 948 -3.52 -39.64 -37.81
CA GLY A 948 -3.31 -39.70 -36.36
C GLY A 948 -3.24 -38.32 -35.68
N GLN A 949 -3.64 -37.26 -36.38
CA GLN A 949 -3.69 -35.89 -35.85
C GLN A 949 -5.09 -35.56 -35.34
N VAL A 950 -5.19 -34.63 -34.38
CA VAL A 950 -6.47 -34.12 -33.88
C VAL A 950 -7.24 -33.35 -34.96
N ILE A 951 -8.56 -33.52 -35.00
CA ILE A 951 -9.43 -32.89 -36.00
C ILE A 951 -9.81 -31.47 -35.54
N VAL A 952 -9.53 -30.45 -36.36
CA VAL A 952 -9.80 -29.03 -36.05
C VAL A 952 -11.25 -28.66 -36.41
N LYS A 953 -11.99 -27.96 -35.54
CA LYS A 953 -13.39 -27.54 -35.74
C LYS A 953 -13.56 -26.48 -36.83
N PHE A 954 -12.59 -25.57 -36.96
CA PHE A 954 -12.62 -24.48 -37.93
C PHE A 954 -11.20 -24.18 -38.42
N ASP A 955 -10.94 -24.36 -39.71
CA ASP A 955 -9.69 -23.95 -40.37
C ASP A 955 -9.97 -22.80 -41.36
N PRO A 956 -9.82 -21.53 -40.94
CA PRO A 956 -9.91 -20.39 -41.86
C PRO A 956 -8.68 -20.27 -42.79
N ASN A 957 -7.60 -21.04 -42.56
CA ASN A 957 -6.33 -21.00 -43.31
C ASN A 957 -6.15 -22.15 -44.32
N MET A 958 -7.16 -23.00 -44.55
CA MET A 958 -7.31 -23.73 -45.81
C MET A 958 -7.79 -22.83 -46.98
N GLY A 959 -7.50 -21.53 -46.89
CA GLY A 959 -7.56 -20.52 -47.95
C GLY A 959 -6.31 -19.63 -47.95
N SER A 960 -5.17 -20.19 -48.37
CA SER A 960 -3.91 -19.50 -48.74
C SER A 960 -3.21 -18.63 -47.67
N GLN A 961 -2.17 -19.16 -47.03
CA GLN A 961 -0.75 -18.75 -47.10
C GLN A 961 0.04 -19.46 -45.98
N GLY A 962 1.30 -19.80 -46.26
CA GLY A 962 2.12 -20.76 -45.50
C GLY A 962 2.62 -20.30 -44.12
N PRO A 963 3.43 -21.15 -43.45
CA PRO A 963 3.67 -21.06 -42.01
C PRO A 963 4.63 -19.94 -41.66
N VAL A 964 4.29 -19.16 -40.63
CA VAL A 964 5.25 -18.39 -39.85
C VAL A 964 5.28 -19.01 -38.46
N VAL A 965 6.48 -19.44 -38.08
CA VAL A 965 6.86 -20.14 -36.84
C VAL A 965 6.80 -19.22 -35.64
#